data_AF-A0A927CFI0-F1
#
_entry.id   AF-A0A927CFI0-F1
#
_cell.length_a   1.000
_cell.length_b   1.000
_cell.length_c   1.000
_cell.angle_alpha   90.00
_cell.angle_beta   90.00
_cell.angle_gamma   90.00
#
_symmetry.space_group_name_H-M   'P 1'
#
loop_
_entity.id
_entity.type
_entity.pdbx_description
1 polymer ?
#
loop_
_entity_poly.entity_id
_entity_poly.type
_entity_poly.pdbx_seq_one_letter_code
_entity_poly.pdbx_strand_id
1 'polypeptide(L)'
;MRNETVRTDITVIGGGLAGVCAAIAAARLGQTVALVQNRPVLGGNSSSEVRVWVCGATAHGTHRYARETGIMGELFVENQYRNPDGNPYMWDLVVLEAVKAEANIRLFLNTDVHEVEADGDELNRTIRSVTGWMMGSERRLRFESQVYLDCTGDGLVGFMAGAKYRIGREARHEYNEEWAPETADDITLGSTLLFYTKDAGHPVRYVPPSFAKDITQTTIPVKRVIRSGDSGCHYWWIEWGGELDTVHDNERIRDELWAVIYGIWDYIKNSGKFDSANMTLEWVGALPGKREYRRFVGDYVLNQNDVLAQREFEDGVAFGGWSIDLHPPQGMYSTESGSKHLHADGVYHVPFRSLYSVNVNNMLMAGRDISASHVAFGTTRVMATCAVIGEAAGTGAALCAAKGVTPRELYASHCDELRQTLLRQDASIIGLRNADSLDLAQQARTSASSTLMRLSEESYGEERYRLTRDAALLFPVEPRLDGLELLLDADTATTVEVELWDTGRKENYLPHTLRASSQASVLPGRSQWVRFELAWTPDTAQNAFVIVKANDSVQLYHASEPLTGVLIFFNGLEPNAPSKLEYHGHSQPVIQWRMQRKTRQPFCFRADGDTSAYAPDKARNGYRRPYGGPQQWMSEPTPAGQEQWLQLDWEQAVRIEELQLIFNDDVNEDLINLHHHRTPFVTMPELVRDYRIEAWIDGQWQSLERITDNRKRKRVHRLSEPASSDRVRIVVEATNGSRHAEIVEVRVYGE
;
A
#
# COMPACT_ATOMS: atom_id res chain seq x y z
N MET A 1 -42.94 -3.75 10.75
CA MET A 1 -41.69 -4.19 10.11
C MET A 1 -41.85 -4.20 8.60
N ARG A 2 -41.05 -3.40 7.89
CA ARG A 2 -41.09 -3.32 6.43
C ARG A 2 -40.14 -4.36 5.84
N ASN A 3 -40.64 -5.26 5.01
CA ASN A 3 -39.84 -6.21 4.26
C ASN A 3 -39.53 -5.63 2.87
N GLU A 4 -38.28 -5.72 2.43
CA GLU A 4 -37.86 -5.24 1.12
C GLU A 4 -36.82 -6.17 0.52
N THR A 5 -36.95 -6.42 -0.79
CA THR A 5 -35.96 -7.16 -1.57
C THR A 5 -35.15 -6.19 -2.40
N VAL A 6 -33.84 -6.24 -2.25
CA VAL A 6 -32.85 -5.48 -3.01
C VAL A 6 -32.23 -6.44 -4.03
N ARG A 7 -32.41 -6.12 -5.32
CA ARG A 7 -31.79 -6.86 -6.43
C ARG A 7 -30.68 -6.03 -7.04
N THR A 8 -29.52 -6.63 -7.18
CA THR A 8 -28.29 -6.06 -7.73
C THR A 8 -27.52 -7.16 -8.44
N ASP A 9 -26.53 -6.81 -9.23
CA ASP A 9 -25.64 -7.82 -9.85
C ASP A 9 -24.75 -8.44 -8.77
N ILE A 10 -24.30 -7.62 -7.82
CA ILE A 10 -23.34 -7.97 -6.78
C ILE A 10 -23.80 -7.47 -5.41
N THR A 11 -23.65 -8.31 -4.37
CA THR A 11 -23.76 -7.88 -2.96
C THR A 11 -22.42 -8.02 -2.26
N VAL A 12 -21.92 -6.91 -1.71
CA VAL A 12 -20.72 -6.86 -0.87
C VAL A 12 -21.15 -6.68 0.58
N ILE A 13 -20.74 -7.59 1.47
CA ILE A 13 -21.10 -7.54 2.88
C ILE A 13 -19.85 -7.24 3.71
N GLY A 14 -19.83 -6.09 4.37
CA GLY A 14 -18.70 -5.57 5.14
C GLY A 14 -18.17 -4.26 4.55
N GLY A 15 -18.29 -3.17 5.29
CA GLY A 15 -17.86 -1.82 4.91
C GLY A 15 -16.43 -1.48 5.33
N GLY A 16 -15.57 -2.48 5.53
CA GLY A 16 -14.13 -2.27 5.68
C GLY A 16 -13.47 -1.84 4.36
N LEU A 17 -12.17 -1.51 4.38
CA LEU A 17 -11.49 -1.09 3.15
C LEU A 17 -11.53 -2.14 2.04
N ALA A 18 -11.48 -3.44 2.38
CA ALA A 18 -11.68 -4.52 1.40
C ALA A 18 -13.04 -4.41 0.69
N GLY A 19 -14.15 -4.31 1.43
CA GLY A 19 -15.48 -4.21 0.83
C GLY A 19 -15.76 -2.87 0.15
N VAL A 20 -15.20 -1.77 0.66
CA VAL A 20 -15.26 -0.45 0.00
C VAL A 20 -14.57 -0.51 -1.36
N CYS A 21 -13.32 -0.99 -1.42
CA CYS A 21 -12.58 -1.10 -2.66
C CYS A 21 -13.22 -2.10 -3.63
N ALA A 22 -13.77 -3.21 -3.13
CA ALA A 22 -14.49 -4.17 -3.96
C ALA A 22 -15.75 -3.57 -4.59
N ALA A 23 -16.55 -2.84 -3.82
CA ALA A 23 -17.77 -2.21 -4.31
C ALA A 23 -17.47 -1.13 -5.35
N ILE A 24 -16.47 -0.29 -5.11
CA ILE A 24 -16.03 0.76 -6.06
C ILE A 24 -15.49 0.12 -7.34
N ALA A 25 -14.63 -0.91 -7.24
CA ALA A 25 -14.08 -1.59 -8.40
C ALA A 25 -15.17 -2.19 -9.30
N ALA A 26 -16.14 -2.87 -8.70
CA ALA A 26 -17.26 -3.45 -9.43
C ALA A 26 -18.19 -2.40 -10.05
N ALA A 27 -18.51 -1.33 -9.30
CA ALA A 27 -19.37 -0.25 -9.76
C ALA A 27 -18.79 0.49 -10.98
N ARG A 28 -17.47 0.73 -10.98
CA ARG A 28 -16.74 1.37 -12.09
C ARG A 28 -16.69 0.52 -13.36
N LEU A 29 -16.95 -0.79 -13.25
CA LEU A 29 -17.12 -1.71 -14.38
C LEU A 29 -18.58 -1.87 -14.81
N GLY A 30 -19.47 -0.99 -14.32
CA GLY A 30 -20.86 -0.90 -14.75
C GLY A 30 -21.84 -1.80 -14.00
N GLN A 31 -21.39 -2.57 -13.00
CA GLN A 31 -22.26 -3.45 -12.22
C GLN A 31 -23.01 -2.70 -11.14
N THR A 32 -24.27 -3.05 -10.91
CA THR A 32 -25.04 -2.57 -9.75
C THR A 32 -24.61 -3.31 -8.49
N VAL A 33 -24.31 -2.56 -7.42
CA VAL A 33 -23.74 -3.11 -6.19
C VAL A 33 -24.58 -2.72 -4.97
N ALA A 34 -24.93 -3.70 -4.14
CA ALA A 34 -25.38 -3.45 -2.77
C ALA A 34 -24.19 -3.56 -1.81
N LEU A 35 -23.74 -2.44 -1.24
CA LEU A 35 -22.70 -2.43 -0.20
C LEU A 35 -23.37 -2.37 1.18
N VAL A 36 -23.25 -3.44 1.95
CA VAL A 36 -23.93 -3.63 3.23
C VAL A 36 -22.93 -3.54 4.39
N GLN A 37 -23.20 -2.67 5.35
CA GLN A 37 -22.35 -2.46 6.53
C GLN A 37 -23.20 -2.41 7.79
N ASN A 38 -22.82 -3.17 8.82
CA ASN A 38 -23.61 -3.29 10.05
C ASN A 38 -23.53 -2.06 10.97
N ARG A 39 -22.70 -1.08 10.63
CA ARG A 39 -22.41 0.12 11.44
C ARG A 39 -22.60 1.43 10.67
N PRO A 40 -22.60 2.60 11.34
CA PRO A 40 -22.91 3.88 10.69
C PRO A 40 -21.75 4.49 9.89
N VAL A 41 -20.55 3.91 9.95
CA VAL A 41 -19.36 4.40 9.22
C VAL A 41 -18.69 3.28 8.44
N LEU A 42 -17.96 3.68 7.40
CA LEU A 42 -17.13 2.82 6.55
C LEU A 42 -15.67 2.87 7.03
N GLY A 43 -14.83 1.99 6.48
CA GLY A 43 -13.39 1.90 6.80
C GLY A 43 -13.03 0.77 7.76
N GLY A 44 -14.01 0.10 8.38
CA GLY A 44 -13.77 -1.07 9.23
C GLY A 44 -12.90 -0.71 10.44
N ASN A 45 -11.79 -1.43 10.66
CA ASN A 45 -10.86 -1.10 11.76
C ASN A 45 -10.16 0.26 11.58
N SER A 46 -10.17 0.83 10.36
CA SER A 46 -9.59 2.15 10.11
C SER A 46 -10.52 3.32 10.39
N SER A 47 -11.81 3.04 10.67
CA SER A 47 -12.80 4.08 10.92
C SER A 47 -12.55 4.82 12.24
N SER A 48 -13.26 5.92 12.45
CA SER A 48 -13.24 6.64 13.72
C SER A 48 -13.68 5.83 14.95
N GLU A 49 -14.34 4.68 14.76
CA GLU A 49 -14.83 3.79 15.82
C GLU A 49 -13.72 2.94 16.45
N VAL A 50 -12.67 2.61 15.69
CA VAL A 50 -11.58 1.72 16.12
C VAL A 50 -10.21 2.40 16.02
N ARG A 51 -10.02 3.26 15.00
CA ARG A 51 -8.85 4.13 14.79
C ARG A 51 -7.52 3.40 14.62
N VAL A 52 -7.54 2.20 14.05
CA VAL A 52 -6.31 1.56 13.58
C VAL A 52 -5.84 2.29 12.33
N TRP A 53 -4.57 2.64 12.26
CA TRP A 53 -3.99 3.27 11.09
C TRP A 53 -3.82 2.31 9.89
N VAL A 54 -4.02 2.84 8.68
CA VAL A 54 -3.97 2.12 7.40
C VAL A 54 -2.53 1.97 6.96
N CYS A 55 -1.87 0.93 7.44
CA CYS A 55 -0.57 0.50 6.95
C CYS A 55 -0.71 -0.41 5.72
N GLY A 56 0.41 -0.67 5.05
CA GLY A 56 0.47 -1.42 3.80
C GLY A 56 1.87 -1.92 3.45
N ALA A 57 2.09 -2.18 2.17
CA ALA A 57 3.29 -2.79 1.63
C ALA A 57 4.56 -1.94 1.77
N THR A 58 4.46 -0.63 2.02
CA THR A 58 5.61 0.21 2.39
C THR A 58 6.26 -0.24 3.70
N ALA A 59 5.49 -0.86 4.61
CA ALA A 59 5.91 -1.26 5.94
C ALA A 59 6.70 -0.15 6.68
N HIS A 60 6.12 1.05 6.71
CA HIS A 60 6.72 2.26 7.29
C HIS A 60 8.06 2.66 6.62
N GLY A 61 8.09 2.55 5.29
CA GLY A 61 9.28 2.81 4.49
C GLY A 61 10.38 1.77 4.70
N THR A 62 10.03 0.54 5.06
CA THR A 62 10.95 -0.61 4.98
C THR A 62 11.13 -1.02 3.52
N HIS A 63 10.03 -1.19 2.79
CA HIS A 63 10.05 -1.46 1.35
C HIS A 63 9.97 -0.19 0.53
N ARG A 64 10.53 -0.24 -0.68
CA ARG A 64 10.66 0.90 -1.60
C ARG A 64 9.72 0.76 -2.77
N TYR A 65 9.18 1.88 -3.23
CA TYR A 65 8.20 1.94 -4.33
C TYR A 65 7.02 0.98 -4.15
N ALA A 66 6.64 0.71 -2.90
CA ALA A 66 5.70 -0.33 -2.52
C ALA A 66 4.30 0.20 -2.15
N ARG A 67 4.07 1.53 -2.12
CA ARG A 67 2.74 2.08 -1.77
C ARG A 67 1.67 1.59 -2.74
N GLU A 68 0.51 1.26 -2.22
CA GLU A 68 -0.66 0.83 -3.00
C GLU A 68 -1.15 1.94 -3.94
N THR A 69 -1.51 1.55 -5.16
CA THR A 69 -2.17 2.34 -6.21
C THR A 69 -3.64 1.91 -6.34
N GLY A 70 -4.32 2.28 -7.43
CA GLY A 70 -5.73 1.95 -7.62
C GLY A 70 -6.61 2.70 -6.63
N ILE A 71 -7.68 2.07 -6.16
CA ILE A 71 -8.66 2.72 -5.29
C ILE A 71 -8.03 3.11 -3.94
N MET A 72 -7.16 2.27 -3.39
CA MET A 72 -6.46 2.62 -2.14
C MET A 72 -5.49 3.79 -2.34
N GLY A 73 -4.79 3.83 -3.48
CA GLY A 73 -3.95 4.98 -3.86
C GLY A 73 -4.73 6.29 -3.95
N GLU A 74 -5.93 6.25 -4.56
CA GLU A 74 -6.84 7.41 -4.60
C GLU A 74 -7.22 7.89 -3.20
N LEU A 75 -7.56 6.97 -2.29
CA LEU A 75 -7.92 7.30 -0.90
C LEU A 75 -6.73 7.89 -0.13
N PHE A 76 -5.51 7.38 -0.32
CA PHE A 76 -4.32 7.92 0.34
C PHE A 76 -4.04 9.37 -0.09
N VAL A 77 -4.02 9.63 -1.40
CA VAL A 77 -3.72 10.97 -1.92
C VAL A 77 -4.83 11.97 -1.55
N GLU A 78 -6.10 11.54 -1.56
CA GLU A 78 -7.20 12.41 -1.13
C GLU A 78 -7.17 12.69 0.39
N ASN A 79 -6.82 11.70 1.21
CA ASN A 79 -6.63 11.91 2.65
C ASN A 79 -5.44 12.84 2.93
N GLN A 80 -4.33 12.72 2.19
CA GLN A 80 -3.19 13.62 2.35
C GLN A 80 -3.58 15.09 2.11
N TYR A 81 -4.44 15.34 1.12
CA TYR A 81 -4.90 16.69 0.78
C TYR A 81 -5.94 17.24 1.77
N ARG A 82 -6.98 16.45 2.10
CA ARG A 82 -8.10 16.93 2.94
C ARG A 82 -7.89 16.77 4.43
N ASN A 83 -6.98 15.90 4.83
CA ASN A 83 -6.77 15.50 6.21
C ASN A 83 -5.27 15.49 6.59
N PRO A 84 -4.55 16.61 6.41
CA PRO A 84 -3.11 16.67 6.67
C PRO A 84 -2.73 16.49 8.14
N ASP A 85 -3.69 16.58 9.07
CA ASP A 85 -3.49 16.34 10.50
C ASP A 85 -3.98 14.95 10.97
N GLY A 86 -4.49 14.11 10.07
CA GLY A 86 -4.78 12.70 10.38
C GLY A 86 -5.99 12.51 11.30
N ASN A 87 -7.00 13.38 11.16
CA ASN A 87 -8.23 13.33 11.93
C ASN A 87 -9.08 12.11 11.51
N PRO A 88 -9.48 11.23 12.44
CA PRO A 88 -10.22 10.01 12.12
C PRO A 88 -11.61 10.26 11.50
N TYR A 89 -12.28 11.36 11.84
CA TYR A 89 -13.59 11.68 11.26
C TYR A 89 -13.48 12.23 9.84
N MET A 90 -12.39 12.93 9.52
CA MET A 90 -12.10 13.36 8.15
C MET A 90 -11.79 12.15 7.27
N TRP A 91 -11.09 11.14 7.80
CA TRP A 91 -10.91 9.87 7.11
C TRP A 91 -12.24 9.17 6.79
N ASP A 92 -13.16 9.08 7.76
CA ASP A 92 -14.50 8.51 7.52
C ASP A 92 -15.22 9.24 6.37
N LEU A 93 -15.11 10.57 6.30
CA LEU A 93 -15.68 11.38 5.22
C LEU A 93 -15.03 11.10 3.87
N VAL A 94 -13.71 10.99 3.80
CA VAL A 94 -12.98 10.63 2.57
C VAL A 94 -13.47 9.29 2.02
N VAL A 95 -13.57 8.28 2.88
CA VAL A 95 -14.05 6.94 2.49
C VAL A 95 -15.53 6.97 2.06
N LEU A 96 -16.37 7.70 2.80
CA LEU A 96 -17.79 7.82 2.47
C LEU A 96 -18.05 8.54 1.15
N GLU A 97 -17.32 9.63 0.88
CA GLU A 97 -17.45 10.37 -0.38
C GLU A 97 -16.95 9.55 -1.57
N ALA A 98 -15.88 8.77 -1.42
CA ALA A 98 -15.43 7.85 -2.47
C ALA A 98 -16.52 6.85 -2.86
N VAL A 99 -17.23 6.27 -1.89
CA VAL A 99 -18.37 5.37 -2.19
C VAL A 99 -19.55 6.12 -2.80
N LYS A 100 -19.89 7.31 -2.29
CA LYS A 100 -21.03 8.11 -2.79
C LYS A 100 -20.81 8.68 -4.20
N ALA A 101 -19.56 8.81 -4.63
CA ALA A 101 -19.23 9.24 -5.99
C ALA A 101 -19.63 8.19 -7.04
N GLU A 102 -19.79 6.92 -6.64
CA GLU A 102 -20.11 5.82 -7.54
C GLU A 102 -21.63 5.61 -7.66
N ALA A 103 -22.21 6.00 -8.80
CA ALA A 103 -23.66 5.97 -9.04
C ALA A 103 -24.26 4.55 -9.00
N ASN A 104 -23.47 3.52 -9.27
CA ASN A 104 -23.92 2.13 -9.29
C ASN A 104 -23.91 1.47 -7.89
N ILE A 105 -23.47 2.18 -6.85
CA ILE A 105 -23.48 1.66 -5.47
C ILE A 105 -24.73 2.10 -4.72
N ARG A 106 -25.43 1.12 -4.15
CA ARG A 106 -26.48 1.32 -3.16
C ARG A 106 -25.90 0.99 -1.78
N LEU A 107 -25.69 2.01 -0.96
CA LEU A 107 -25.08 1.87 0.36
C LEU A 107 -26.14 1.61 1.46
N PHE A 108 -25.95 0.56 2.24
CA PHE A 108 -26.82 0.15 3.35
C PHE A 108 -26.01 0.12 4.66
N LEU A 109 -25.95 1.25 5.36
CA LEU A 109 -25.35 1.37 6.68
C LEU A 109 -26.29 0.84 7.78
N ASN A 110 -25.76 0.55 8.96
CA ASN A 110 -26.52 0.04 10.11
C ASN A 110 -27.40 -1.18 9.77
N THR A 111 -26.93 -2.04 8.87
CA THR A 111 -27.66 -3.23 8.40
C THR A 111 -26.91 -4.48 8.83
N ASP A 112 -27.39 -5.12 9.89
CA ASP A 112 -26.77 -6.31 10.47
C ASP A 112 -27.26 -7.56 9.73
N VAL A 113 -26.34 -8.29 9.09
CA VAL A 113 -26.65 -9.52 8.35
C VAL A 113 -26.67 -10.71 9.32
N HIS A 114 -27.72 -11.52 9.27
CA HIS A 114 -27.90 -12.63 10.21
C HIS A 114 -28.57 -13.86 9.59
N GLU A 115 -28.78 -13.89 8.28
CA GLU A 115 -29.45 -14.96 7.54
C GLU A 115 -28.81 -15.11 6.14
N VAL A 116 -28.50 -16.34 5.73
CA VAL A 116 -28.01 -16.66 4.38
C VAL A 116 -28.76 -17.89 3.88
N GLU A 117 -29.28 -17.81 2.66
CA GLU A 117 -29.90 -18.95 1.98
C GLU A 117 -28.95 -19.42 0.88
N ALA A 118 -28.55 -20.69 0.93
CA ALA A 118 -27.68 -21.31 -0.07
C ALA A 118 -28.18 -22.71 -0.45
N ASP A 119 -28.26 -22.98 -1.75
CA ASP A 119 -28.65 -24.26 -2.32
C ASP A 119 -27.42 -25.08 -2.74
N GLY A 120 -27.63 -26.35 -3.12
CA GLY A 120 -26.58 -27.24 -3.60
C GLY A 120 -26.05 -28.20 -2.52
N ASP A 121 -25.20 -29.15 -2.95
CA ASP A 121 -24.49 -30.03 -2.02
C ASP A 121 -23.32 -29.30 -1.34
N GLU A 122 -22.67 -29.97 -0.39
CA GLU A 122 -21.57 -29.40 0.40
C GLU A 122 -20.38 -28.92 -0.45
N LEU A 123 -20.17 -29.49 -1.64
CA LEU A 123 -19.04 -29.17 -2.50
C LEU A 123 -19.38 -28.11 -3.55
N ASN A 124 -20.67 -27.82 -3.76
CA ASN A 124 -21.16 -26.97 -4.85
C ASN A 124 -22.29 -26.03 -4.37
N ARG A 125 -22.10 -25.36 -3.23
CA ARG A 125 -23.09 -24.43 -2.68
C ARG A 125 -23.24 -23.19 -3.57
N THR A 126 -24.44 -22.63 -3.63
CA THR A 126 -24.72 -21.37 -4.33
C THR A 126 -25.61 -20.50 -3.45
N ILE A 127 -25.13 -19.31 -3.10
CA ILE A 127 -25.90 -18.33 -2.32
C ILE A 127 -27.04 -17.78 -3.17
N ARG A 128 -28.26 -17.81 -2.64
CA ARG A 128 -29.47 -17.25 -3.24
C ARG A 128 -29.83 -15.89 -2.68
N SER A 129 -29.61 -15.72 -1.38
CA SER A 129 -29.85 -14.44 -0.72
C SER A 129 -29.09 -14.31 0.58
N VAL A 130 -28.88 -13.06 0.96
CA VAL A 130 -28.43 -12.66 2.29
C VAL A 130 -29.49 -11.75 2.88
N THR A 131 -29.88 -11.93 4.13
CA THR A 131 -30.89 -11.11 4.80
C THR A 131 -30.31 -10.43 6.02
N GLY A 132 -30.60 -9.14 6.16
CA GLY A 132 -30.18 -8.33 7.29
C GLY A 132 -31.25 -7.42 7.84
N TRP A 133 -30.98 -6.91 9.04
CA TRP A 133 -31.85 -6.05 9.82
C TRP A 133 -31.27 -4.65 9.93
N MET A 134 -32.03 -3.64 9.46
CA MET A 134 -31.68 -2.24 9.60
C MET A 134 -32.44 -1.63 10.78
N MET A 135 -31.83 -1.71 11.97
CA MET A 135 -32.46 -1.37 13.25
C MET A 135 -33.10 0.02 13.25
N GLY A 136 -32.38 1.06 12.80
CA GLY A 136 -32.86 2.45 12.86
C GLY A 136 -34.09 2.77 12.00
N SER A 137 -34.47 1.88 11.08
CA SER A 137 -35.64 2.08 10.20
C SER A 137 -36.62 0.92 10.20
N GLU A 138 -36.41 -0.05 11.09
CA GLU A 138 -37.21 -1.26 11.23
C GLU A 138 -37.45 -2.02 9.91
N ARG A 139 -36.42 -2.06 9.05
CA ARG A 139 -36.45 -2.72 7.73
C ARG A 139 -35.72 -4.06 7.78
N ARG A 140 -36.40 -5.12 7.34
CA ARG A 140 -35.78 -6.41 7.01
C ARG A 140 -35.48 -6.42 5.51
N LEU A 141 -34.21 -6.48 5.18
CA LEU A 141 -33.69 -6.33 3.82
C LEU A 141 -33.16 -7.67 3.34
N ARG A 142 -33.72 -8.18 2.24
CA ARG A 142 -33.24 -9.38 1.54
C ARG A 142 -32.46 -8.96 0.30
N PHE A 143 -31.20 -9.36 0.20
CA PHE A 143 -30.31 -9.06 -0.91
C PHE A 143 -30.18 -10.27 -1.84
N GLU A 144 -30.63 -10.13 -3.08
CA GLU A 144 -30.57 -11.15 -4.13
C GLU A 144 -29.62 -10.67 -5.24
N SER A 145 -28.53 -11.39 -5.46
CA SER A 145 -27.49 -11.06 -6.44
C SER A 145 -26.94 -12.31 -7.11
N GLN A 146 -26.29 -12.14 -8.26
CA GLN A 146 -25.60 -13.24 -8.93
C GLN A 146 -24.31 -13.62 -8.19
N VAL A 147 -23.56 -12.62 -7.72
CA VAL A 147 -22.28 -12.79 -7.05
C VAL A 147 -22.30 -12.13 -5.67
N TYR A 148 -21.67 -12.77 -4.70
CA TYR A 148 -21.55 -12.29 -3.32
C TYR A 148 -20.08 -12.14 -2.93
N LEU A 149 -19.76 -11.10 -2.16
CA LEU A 149 -18.46 -10.92 -1.54
C LEU A 149 -18.62 -10.87 -0.01
N ASP A 150 -17.96 -11.80 0.68
CA ASP A 150 -17.77 -11.70 2.13
C ASP A 150 -16.54 -10.84 2.41
N CYS A 151 -16.78 -9.68 3.02
CA CYS A 151 -15.79 -8.74 3.51
C CYS A 151 -16.04 -8.39 4.99
N THR A 152 -16.77 -9.25 5.72
CA THR A 152 -17.18 -8.99 7.11
C THR A 152 -15.99 -9.04 8.09
N GLY A 153 -14.88 -9.64 7.68
CA GLY A 153 -13.66 -9.79 8.47
C GLY A 153 -13.70 -10.95 9.46
N ASP A 154 -14.89 -11.31 9.96
CA ASP A 154 -15.11 -12.52 10.79
C ASP A 154 -15.58 -13.72 9.93
N GLY A 155 -15.74 -13.53 8.61
CA GLY A 155 -16.20 -14.54 7.66
C GLY A 155 -17.62 -15.04 7.96
N LEU A 156 -18.55 -14.12 8.26
CA LEU A 156 -19.91 -14.47 8.68
C LEU A 156 -20.73 -15.06 7.52
N VAL A 157 -20.72 -14.41 6.36
CA VAL A 157 -21.58 -14.79 5.23
C VAL A 157 -21.13 -16.12 4.65
N GLY A 158 -19.83 -16.31 4.44
CA GLY A 158 -19.29 -17.57 3.95
C GLY A 158 -19.50 -18.71 4.94
N PHE A 159 -19.37 -18.46 6.25
CA PHE A 159 -19.68 -19.47 7.26
C PHE A 159 -21.14 -19.92 7.16
N MET A 160 -22.08 -18.97 7.09
CA MET A 160 -23.51 -19.27 6.98
C MET A 160 -23.88 -19.90 5.63
N ALA A 161 -23.12 -19.63 4.56
CA ALA A 161 -23.28 -20.26 3.25
C ALA A 161 -22.73 -21.70 3.19
N GLY A 162 -21.98 -22.15 4.22
CA GLY A 162 -21.33 -23.46 4.26
C GLY A 162 -19.96 -23.50 3.58
N ALA A 163 -19.27 -22.36 3.42
CA ALA A 163 -17.91 -22.32 2.91
C ALA A 163 -16.94 -23.04 3.87
N LYS A 164 -15.98 -23.79 3.33
CA LYS A 164 -14.90 -24.39 4.13
C LYS A 164 -14.01 -23.29 4.71
N TYR A 165 -13.64 -23.43 5.98
CA TYR A 165 -12.80 -22.47 6.70
C TYR A 165 -11.86 -23.16 7.70
N ARG A 166 -10.91 -22.37 8.20
CA ARG A 166 -9.99 -22.65 9.30
C ARG A 166 -10.14 -21.57 10.37
N ILE A 167 -9.88 -21.94 11.61
CA ILE A 167 -9.69 -21.05 12.75
C ILE A 167 -8.38 -21.47 13.42
N GLY A 168 -7.67 -20.52 14.01
CA GLY A 168 -6.46 -20.78 14.77
C GLY A 168 -5.23 -20.96 13.89
N ARG A 169 -4.35 -21.90 14.25
CA ARG A 169 -3.04 -22.09 13.62
C ARG A 169 -2.90 -23.49 13.07
N GLU A 170 -2.49 -23.60 11.82
CA GLU A 170 -2.21 -24.87 11.19
C GLU A 170 -0.92 -25.49 11.74
N ALA A 171 -0.81 -26.83 11.66
CA ALA A 171 0.40 -27.51 12.09
C ALA A 171 1.55 -27.25 11.10
N ARG A 172 2.79 -27.15 11.60
CA ARG A 172 4.00 -26.90 10.81
C ARG A 172 4.13 -27.81 9.59
N HIS A 173 3.77 -29.07 9.73
CA HIS A 173 3.89 -30.07 8.66
C HIS A 173 2.83 -29.94 7.55
N GLU A 174 1.74 -29.18 7.74
CA GLU A 174 0.67 -29.02 6.74
C GLU A 174 1.17 -28.20 5.53
N TYR A 175 1.95 -27.15 5.78
CA TYR A 175 2.51 -26.27 4.74
C TYR A 175 4.04 -26.12 4.80
N ASN A 176 4.71 -26.85 5.69
CA ASN A 176 6.15 -26.73 5.97
C ASN A 176 6.55 -25.28 6.35
N GLU A 177 5.82 -24.70 7.30
CA GLU A 177 6.01 -23.31 7.75
C GLU A 177 6.79 -23.27 9.07
N GLU A 178 8.01 -22.75 9.04
CA GLU A 178 8.89 -22.69 10.22
C GLU A 178 8.22 -22.02 11.43
N TRP A 179 7.42 -20.97 11.19
CA TRP A 179 6.77 -20.18 12.25
C TRP A 179 5.44 -20.75 12.73
N ALA A 180 4.93 -21.81 12.08
CA ALA A 180 3.75 -22.51 12.55
C ALA A 180 4.05 -23.42 13.76
N PRO A 181 3.07 -23.65 14.65
CA PRO A 181 3.22 -24.56 15.78
C PRO A 181 3.39 -26.01 15.32
N GLU A 182 3.96 -26.88 16.16
CA GLU A 182 4.16 -28.29 15.80
C GLU A 182 2.83 -29.03 15.58
N THR A 183 1.82 -28.69 16.38
CA THR A 183 0.45 -29.20 16.32
C THR A 183 -0.51 -28.06 16.07
N ALA A 184 -1.54 -28.30 15.28
CA ALA A 184 -2.59 -27.32 15.07
C ALA A 184 -3.37 -27.04 16.37
N ASP A 185 -3.84 -25.81 16.52
CA ASP A 185 -4.65 -25.36 17.65
C ASP A 185 -5.60 -24.22 17.24
N ASP A 186 -6.52 -23.85 18.13
CA ASP A 186 -7.53 -22.81 17.87
C ASP A 186 -7.07 -21.40 18.30
N ILE A 187 -5.76 -21.19 18.52
CA ILE A 187 -5.22 -19.91 19.01
C ILE A 187 -5.17 -18.88 17.90
N THR A 188 -5.68 -17.68 18.15
CA THR A 188 -5.67 -16.57 17.19
C THR A 188 -4.81 -15.40 17.68
N LEU A 189 -4.63 -14.38 16.84
CA LEU A 189 -4.25 -13.04 17.29
C LEU A 189 -5.37 -12.44 18.17
N GLY A 190 -4.99 -11.58 19.11
CA GLY A 190 -5.93 -10.92 20.01
C GLY A 190 -6.67 -9.76 19.35
N SER A 191 -7.57 -9.13 20.12
CA SER A 191 -8.23 -7.89 19.71
C SER A 191 -7.54 -6.69 20.34
N THR A 192 -7.43 -5.60 19.58
CA THR A 192 -6.82 -4.35 20.05
C THR A 192 -7.89 -3.34 20.45
N LEU A 193 -7.63 -2.54 21.48
CA LEU A 193 -8.44 -1.36 21.82
C LEU A 193 -7.51 -0.18 22.09
N LEU A 194 -7.85 0.99 21.56
CA LEU A 194 -7.01 2.19 21.64
C LEU A 194 -7.67 3.29 22.48
N PHE A 195 -6.86 4.24 22.93
CA PHE A 195 -7.33 5.46 23.58
C PHE A 195 -6.52 6.67 23.13
N TYR A 196 -7.14 7.85 23.14
CA TYR A 196 -6.52 9.13 22.82
C TYR A 196 -6.57 10.05 24.03
N THR A 197 -5.52 10.85 24.16
CA THR A 197 -5.38 11.85 25.22
C THR A 197 -5.22 13.23 24.60
N LYS A 198 -5.49 14.27 25.37
CA LYS A 198 -5.20 15.65 24.97
C LYS A 198 -4.78 16.50 26.15
N ASP A 199 -4.06 17.58 25.86
CA ASP A 199 -3.80 18.64 26.82
C ASP A 199 -5.05 19.53 26.96
N ALA A 200 -5.56 19.66 28.19
CA ALA A 200 -6.70 20.53 28.50
C ALA A 200 -6.29 22.00 28.75
N GLY A 201 -4.99 22.29 28.85
CA GLY A 201 -4.45 23.61 29.17
C GLY A 201 -4.58 24.00 30.65
N HIS A 202 -5.13 23.13 31.49
CA HIS A 202 -5.24 23.32 32.94
C HIS A 202 -5.13 21.97 33.67
N PRO A 203 -4.75 21.95 34.96
CA PRO A 203 -4.67 20.70 35.71
C PRO A 203 -6.00 19.94 35.70
N VAL A 204 -5.95 18.65 35.42
CA VAL A 204 -7.11 17.74 35.39
C VAL A 204 -6.92 16.66 36.46
N ARG A 205 -7.82 16.60 37.44
CA ARG A 205 -7.85 15.50 38.43
C ARG A 205 -8.46 14.26 37.77
N TYR A 206 -7.85 13.11 38.00
CA TYR A 206 -8.38 11.81 37.56
C TYR A 206 -8.60 10.88 38.75
N VAL A 207 -9.78 10.26 38.81
CA VAL A 207 -10.11 9.21 39.76
C VAL A 207 -10.44 7.97 38.93
N PRO A 208 -9.68 6.87 39.05
CA PRO A 208 -9.93 5.69 38.23
C PRO A 208 -11.29 5.06 38.56
N PRO A 209 -11.99 4.50 37.56
CA PRO A 209 -13.19 3.71 37.83
C PRO A 209 -12.84 2.46 38.64
N SER A 210 -13.80 1.91 39.38
CA SER A 210 -13.57 0.77 40.29
C SER A 210 -13.12 -0.52 39.60
N PHE A 211 -13.34 -0.64 38.28
CA PHE A 211 -12.91 -1.78 37.48
C PHE A 211 -11.53 -1.58 36.83
N ALA A 212 -10.91 -0.40 36.98
CA ALA A 212 -9.57 -0.17 36.46
C ALA A 212 -8.58 -1.13 37.13
N LYS A 213 -7.73 -1.77 36.31
CA LYS A 213 -6.72 -2.70 36.81
C LYS A 213 -5.52 -1.92 37.33
N ASP A 214 -5.01 -2.30 38.50
CA ASP A 214 -3.69 -1.83 38.95
C ASP A 214 -2.61 -2.47 38.07
N ILE A 215 -2.19 -1.76 37.03
CA ILE A 215 -1.21 -2.28 36.08
C ILE A 215 0.17 -2.46 36.71
N THR A 216 0.45 -1.88 37.89
CA THR A 216 1.73 -2.07 38.58
C THR A 216 1.94 -3.49 39.08
N GLN A 217 0.85 -4.27 39.18
CA GLN A 217 0.86 -5.70 39.51
C GLN A 217 0.96 -6.60 38.26
N THR A 218 1.21 -6.02 37.08
CA THR A 218 1.29 -6.75 35.80
C THR A 218 2.67 -6.61 35.17
N THR A 219 2.92 -7.33 34.08
CA THR A 219 4.15 -7.20 33.28
C THR A 219 4.19 -5.90 32.46
N ILE A 220 3.06 -5.21 32.29
CA ILE A 220 2.90 -4.07 31.37
C ILE A 220 3.90 -2.94 31.65
N PRO A 221 4.06 -2.40 32.88
CA PRO A 221 4.98 -1.28 33.11
C PRO A 221 6.45 -1.60 32.84
N VAL A 222 6.79 -2.89 32.78
CA VAL A 222 8.17 -3.39 32.57
C VAL A 222 8.40 -3.79 31.10
N LYS A 223 7.39 -4.41 30.48
CA LYS A 223 7.50 -5.05 29.16
C LYS A 223 6.90 -4.24 28.01
N ARG A 224 6.17 -3.17 28.31
CA ARG A 224 5.54 -2.30 27.32
C ARG A 224 6.00 -0.87 27.51
N VAL A 225 5.82 -0.04 26.49
CA VAL A 225 6.24 1.36 26.50
C VAL A 225 5.04 2.24 26.81
N ILE A 226 5.15 2.99 27.90
CA ILE A 226 4.16 3.99 28.30
C ILE A 226 4.90 5.33 28.41
N ARG A 227 4.42 6.34 27.68
CA ARG A 227 5.00 7.69 27.68
C ARG A 227 3.89 8.73 27.77
N SER A 228 4.20 9.87 28.38
CA SER A 228 3.35 11.05 28.30
C SER A 228 3.34 11.56 26.85
N GLY A 229 2.15 11.79 26.29
CA GLY A 229 1.96 12.30 24.93
C GLY A 229 1.71 11.24 23.87
N ASP A 230 2.07 9.97 24.11
CA ASP A 230 1.66 8.87 23.24
C ASP A 230 0.12 8.76 23.23
N SER A 231 -0.47 8.45 22.07
CA SER A 231 -1.92 8.32 21.90
C SER A 231 -2.27 7.45 20.71
N GLY A 232 -3.46 6.85 20.74
CA GLY A 232 -3.95 5.99 19.68
C GLY A 232 -3.02 4.82 19.44
N CYS A 233 -2.63 4.63 18.19
CA CYS A 233 -1.89 3.46 17.77
C CYS A 233 -0.43 3.39 18.25
N HIS A 234 0.11 4.41 18.94
CA HIS A 234 1.34 4.23 19.74
C HIS A 234 1.19 3.07 20.76
N TYR A 235 -0.06 2.79 21.15
CA TYR A 235 -0.45 1.70 22.03
C TYR A 235 -1.03 0.50 21.28
N TRP A 236 -0.57 0.21 20.06
CA TRP A 236 -1.02 -0.95 19.25
C TRP A 236 -0.91 -2.29 19.98
N TRP A 237 -0.02 -2.38 20.97
CA TRP A 237 0.23 -3.56 21.81
C TRP A 237 -0.83 -3.77 22.90
N ILE A 238 -1.77 -2.84 23.09
CA ILE A 238 -2.94 -3.04 23.97
C ILE A 238 -3.89 -4.01 23.26
N GLU A 239 -3.54 -5.27 23.39
CA GLU A 239 -4.17 -6.39 22.74
C GLU A 239 -4.33 -7.55 23.72
N TRP A 240 -5.42 -8.29 23.60
CA TRP A 240 -5.68 -9.49 24.40
C TRP A 240 -6.77 -10.37 23.76
N GLY A 241 -6.84 -11.63 24.18
CA GLY A 241 -7.91 -12.56 23.82
C GLY A 241 -7.56 -13.59 22.75
N GLY A 242 -6.29 -13.74 22.36
CA GLY A 242 -5.87 -14.72 21.35
C GLY A 242 -6.03 -16.18 21.78
N GLU A 243 -6.16 -16.43 23.09
CA GLU A 243 -6.46 -17.76 23.66
C GLU A 243 -7.97 -17.98 23.93
N LEU A 244 -8.81 -17.02 23.52
CA LEU A 244 -10.27 -17.07 23.64
C LEU A 244 -10.90 -17.09 22.25
N ASP A 245 -12.21 -17.38 22.17
CA ASP A 245 -12.93 -17.18 20.93
C ASP A 245 -13.23 -15.68 20.76
N THR A 246 -12.53 -15.01 19.86
CA THR A 246 -12.60 -13.55 19.69
C THR A 246 -13.96 -13.04 19.23
N VAL A 247 -14.86 -13.91 18.74
CA VAL A 247 -16.24 -13.56 18.41
C VAL A 247 -17.17 -13.81 19.58
N HIS A 248 -17.10 -14.99 20.21
CA HIS A 248 -18.00 -15.36 21.32
C HIS A 248 -17.66 -14.63 22.63
N ASP A 249 -16.38 -14.41 22.91
CA ASP A 249 -15.88 -13.71 24.11
C ASP A 249 -15.66 -12.20 23.88
N ASN A 250 -16.19 -11.62 22.79
CA ASN A 250 -15.92 -10.22 22.40
C ASN A 250 -16.13 -9.20 23.54
N GLU A 251 -17.24 -9.32 24.28
CA GLU A 251 -17.56 -8.41 25.39
C GLU A 251 -16.58 -8.57 26.56
N ARG A 252 -16.20 -9.81 26.86
CA ARG A 252 -15.20 -10.11 27.91
C ARG A 252 -13.83 -9.53 27.53
N ILE A 253 -13.44 -9.67 26.27
CA ILE A 253 -12.19 -9.11 25.75
C ILE A 253 -12.24 -7.57 25.84
N ARG A 254 -13.34 -6.94 25.44
CA ARG A 254 -13.53 -5.49 25.57
C ARG A 254 -13.36 -5.03 27.03
N ASP A 255 -14.06 -5.66 27.96
CA ASP A 255 -14.08 -5.23 29.36
C ASP A 255 -12.70 -5.36 30.02
N GLU A 256 -11.95 -6.41 29.68
CA GLU A 256 -10.57 -6.58 30.14
C GLU A 256 -9.62 -5.51 29.55
N LEU A 257 -9.76 -5.21 28.25
CA LEU A 257 -8.98 -4.15 27.61
C LEU A 257 -9.31 -2.77 28.18
N TRP A 258 -10.58 -2.48 28.48
CA TRP A 258 -10.99 -1.28 29.20
C TRP A 258 -10.36 -1.19 30.58
N ALA A 259 -10.45 -2.26 31.38
CA ALA A 259 -9.86 -2.29 32.71
C ALA A 259 -8.37 -1.93 32.67
N VAL A 260 -7.63 -2.43 31.67
CA VAL A 260 -6.22 -2.07 31.49
C VAL A 260 -6.02 -0.65 30.98
N ILE A 261 -6.79 -0.16 30.00
CA ILE A 261 -6.63 1.22 29.50
C ILE A 261 -6.85 2.23 30.63
N TYR A 262 -7.92 2.08 31.41
CA TYR A 262 -8.17 2.97 32.54
C TYR A 262 -7.11 2.82 33.64
N GLY A 263 -6.49 1.64 33.77
CA GLY A 263 -5.34 1.39 34.63
C GLY A 263 -4.03 2.03 34.13
N ILE A 264 -3.77 1.99 32.82
CA ILE A 264 -2.66 2.69 32.17
C ILE A 264 -2.81 4.19 32.37
N TRP A 265 -4.03 4.72 32.17
CA TRP A 265 -4.30 6.12 32.37
C TRP A 265 -4.16 6.55 33.84
N ASP A 266 -4.60 5.70 34.78
CA ASP A 266 -4.35 5.91 36.21
C ASP A 266 -2.87 5.99 36.52
N TYR A 267 -2.08 5.04 36.01
CA TYR A 267 -0.64 5.05 36.17
C TYR A 267 0.00 6.30 35.56
N ILE A 268 -0.45 6.77 34.39
CA ILE A 268 0.04 8.02 33.80
C ILE A 268 -0.31 9.24 34.67
N LYS A 269 -1.54 9.32 35.19
CA LYS A 269 -2.04 10.50 35.92
C LYS A 269 -1.61 10.57 37.38
N ASN A 270 -1.55 9.44 38.06
CA ASN A 270 -1.51 9.40 39.52
C ASN A 270 -0.21 8.81 40.09
N SER A 271 0.66 8.20 39.27
CA SER A 271 1.94 7.63 39.77
C SER A 271 3.02 8.66 40.09
N GLY A 272 2.88 9.90 39.60
CA GLY A 272 3.91 10.94 39.69
C GLY A 272 5.13 10.74 38.77
N LYS A 273 5.09 9.77 37.85
CA LYS A 273 6.21 9.43 36.94
C LYS A 273 6.17 10.14 35.58
N PHE A 274 5.11 10.87 35.30
CA PHE A 274 4.86 11.49 34.00
C PHE A 274 4.44 12.94 34.17
N ASP A 275 4.84 13.80 33.23
CA ASP A 275 4.30 15.14 33.13
C ASP A 275 2.92 15.07 32.44
N SER A 276 1.89 14.87 33.26
CA SER A 276 0.53 14.60 32.79
C SER A 276 -0.51 15.48 33.50
N ALA A 277 -0.08 16.51 34.23
CA ALA A 277 -0.96 17.33 35.08
C ALA A 277 -2.16 17.89 34.31
N ASN A 278 -1.91 18.43 33.11
CA ASN A 278 -2.94 19.03 32.26
C ASN A 278 -3.59 18.06 31.27
N MET A 279 -3.09 16.83 31.19
CA MET A 279 -3.59 15.85 30.24
C MET A 279 -4.92 15.23 30.72
N THR A 280 -5.84 14.99 29.79
CA THR A 280 -7.12 14.28 29.97
C THR A 280 -7.28 13.17 28.93
N LEU A 281 -8.07 12.14 29.26
CA LEU A 281 -8.61 11.23 28.24
C LEU A 281 -9.56 12.01 27.33
N GLU A 282 -9.41 11.81 26.04
CA GLU A 282 -10.32 12.35 25.02
C GLU A 282 -11.27 11.27 24.48
N TRP A 283 -10.74 10.07 24.26
CA TRP A 283 -11.50 8.98 23.67
C TRP A 283 -10.94 7.63 24.11
N VAL A 284 -11.82 6.67 24.33
CA VAL A 284 -11.49 5.26 24.54
C VAL A 284 -12.38 4.49 23.57
N GLY A 285 -11.79 3.60 22.77
CA GLY A 285 -12.56 2.77 21.84
C GLY A 285 -13.62 1.92 22.55
N ALA A 286 -14.76 1.70 21.90
CA ALA A 286 -15.83 0.87 22.44
C ALA A 286 -15.91 -0.51 21.78
N LEU A 287 -15.30 -0.65 20.60
CA LEU A 287 -15.32 -1.85 19.79
C LEU A 287 -13.90 -2.44 19.73
N PRO A 288 -13.70 -3.70 20.16
CA PRO A 288 -12.43 -4.37 19.95
C PRO A 288 -12.14 -4.51 18.46
N GLY A 289 -10.97 -4.02 18.04
CA GLY A 289 -10.43 -4.26 16.71
C GLY A 289 -9.90 -5.69 16.64
N LYS A 290 -10.78 -6.67 16.37
CA LYS A 290 -10.38 -8.07 16.15
C LYS A 290 -9.33 -8.14 15.05
N ARG A 291 -8.28 -8.94 15.22
CA ARG A 291 -7.25 -9.11 14.19
C ARG A 291 -7.51 -10.30 13.29
N GLU A 292 -8.03 -11.39 13.84
CA GLU A 292 -8.12 -12.70 13.21
C GLU A 292 -9.40 -13.42 13.66
N TYR A 293 -10.00 -14.16 12.73
CA TYR A 293 -10.98 -15.19 13.05
C TYR A 293 -11.00 -16.25 11.94
N ARG A 294 -12.13 -16.46 11.24
CA ARG A 294 -12.23 -17.43 10.15
C ARG A 294 -11.40 -17.02 8.94
N ARG A 295 -10.58 -17.95 8.45
CA ARG A 295 -9.95 -17.89 7.13
C ARG A 295 -10.61 -18.93 6.23
N PHE A 296 -11.18 -18.53 5.11
CA PHE A 296 -11.83 -19.48 4.22
C PHE A 296 -10.81 -20.25 3.37
N VAL A 297 -11.23 -21.40 2.87
CA VAL A 297 -10.41 -22.24 1.99
C VAL A 297 -10.81 -21.95 0.54
N GLY A 298 -9.87 -21.44 -0.23
CA GLY A 298 -9.95 -21.32 -1.68
C GLY A 298 -9.21 -22.45 -2.38
N ASP A 299 -9.05 -22.33 -3.69
CA ASP A 299 -8.26 -23.30 -4.48
C ASP A 299 -6.76 -23.19 -4.21
N TYR A 300 -6.32 -22.11 -3.56
CA TYR A 300 -4.95 -21.93 -3.13
C TYR A 300 -4.91 -21.28 -1.74
N VAL A 301 -4.16 -21.88 -0.82
CA VAL A 301 -3.87 -21.31 0.51
C VAL A 301 -2.48 -20.67 0.46
N LEU A 302 -2.43 -19.34 0.48
CA LEU A 302 -1.16 -18.60 0.56
C LEU A 302 -0.46 -18.92 1.89
N ASN A 303 0.84 -19.21 1.85
CA ASN A 303 1.60 -19.63 3.04
C ASN A 303 2.94 -18.85 3.18
N GLN A 304 3.62 -19.03 4.32
CA GLN A 304 4.88 -18.38 4.70
C GLN A 304 5.93 -18.53 3.59
N ASN A 305 6.06 -19.71 3.00
CA ASN A 305 7.09 -19.99 2.01
C ASN A 305 6.87 -19.15 0.74
N ASP A 306 5.61 -18.98 0.32
CA ASP A 306 5.29 -18.12 -0.83
C ASP A 306 5.63 -16.65 -0.55
N VAL A 307 5.35 -16.16 0.67
CA VAL A 307 5.65 -14.79 1.10
C VAL A 307 7.16 -14.53 1.09
N LEU A 308 7.94 -15.39 1.75
CA LEU A 308 9.40 -15.20 1.90
C LEU A 308 10.14 -15.43 0.58
N ALA A 309 9.68 -16.38 -0.24
CA ALA A 309 10.22 -16.59 -1.57
C ALA A 309 9.77 -15.53 -2.57
N GLN A 310 8.90 -14.58 -2.15
CA GLN A 310 8.27 -13.58 -3.03
C GLN A 310 7.75 -14.25 -4.31
N ARG A 311 6.96 -15.32 -4.15
CA ARG A 311 6.56 -16.19 -5.25
C ARG A 311 5.73 -15.43 -6.27
N GLU A 312 6.10 -15.56 -7.54
CA GLU A 312 5.28 -15.10 -8.66
C GLU A 312 4.15 -16.11 -8.94
N PHE A 313 2.97 -15.59 -9.24
CA PHE A 313 1.80 -16.39 -9.58
C PHE A 313 1.26 -15.97 -10.95
N GLU A 314 0.94 -16.94 -11.79
CA GLU A 314 0.26 -16.72 -13.08
C GLU A 314 -1.11 -16.06 -12.88
N ASP A 315 -1.73 -16.25 -11.72
CA ASP A 315 -2.96 -15.61 -11.30
C ASP A 315 -2.76 -14.54 -10.22
N GLY A 316 -1.57 -13.92 -10.15
CA GLY A 316 -1.30 -12.82 -9.24
C GLY A 316 -2.17 -11.60 -9.55
N VAL A 317 -3.01 -11.19 -8.60
CA VAL A 317 -3.99 -10.09 -8.76
C VAL A 317 -3.85 -8.97 -7.73
N ALA A 318 -3.08 -9.21 -6.67
CA ALA A 318 -2.73 -8.21 -5.67
C ALA A 318 -1.33 -8.50 -5.13
N PHE A 319 -0.86 -7.65 -4.22
CA PHE A 319 0.45 -7.76 -3.61
C PHE A 319 0.40 -7.29 -2.14
N GLY A 320 1.43 -7.62 -1.38
CA GLY A 320 1.65 -7.10 -0.04
C GLY A 320 3.13 -6.92 0.25
N GLY A 321 3.44 -6.23 1.35
CA GLY A 321 4.81 -5.97 1.77
C GLY A 321 4.94 -5.70 3.27
N TRP A 322 3.89 -5.90 4.06
CA TRP A 322 4.07 -5.93 5.50
C TRP A 322 4.89 -7.17 5.89
N SER A 323 5.61 -7.12 7.00
CA SER A 323 6.19 -8.34 7.58
C SER A 323 5.11 -9.35 7.93
N ILE A 324 5.47 -10.62 8.01
CA ILE A 324 4.72 -11.58 8.82
C ILE A 324 4.77 -11.09 10.27
N ASP A 325 3.69 -10.46 10.71
CA ASP A 325 3.53 -9.80 12.02
C ASP A 325 2.61 -10.65 12.91
N LEU A 326 3.22 -11.44 13.79
CA LEU A 326 2.53 -12.33 14.72
C LEU A 326 2.66 -11.80 16.15
N HIS A 327 1.52 -11.71 16.84
CA HIS A 327 1.42 -11.18 18.21
C HIS A 327 1.32 -12.37 19.18
N PRO A 328 1.86 -12.25 20.40
CA PRO A 328 1.69 -13.30 21.40
C PRO A 328 0.21 -13.39 21.77
N PRO A 329 -0.37 -14.60 21.89
CA PRO A 329 -1.81 -14.76 22.13
C PRO A 329 -2.25 -14.26 23.52
N GLN A 330 -1.32 -14.21 24.49
CA GLN A 330 -1.52 -13.58 25.80
C GLN A 330 -1.50 -12.03 25.73
N GLY A 331 -1.15 -11.46 24.57
CA GLY A 331 -1.19 -10.03 24.28
C GLY A 331 -0.33 -9.18 25.22
N MET A 332 -0.93 -8.12 25.78
CA MET A 332 -0.28 -7.18 26.69
C MET A 332 0.28 -7.81 27.97
N TYR A 333 -0.20 -8.99 28.37
CA TYR A 333 0.30 -9.72 29.54
C TYR A 333 1.52 -10.59 29.27
N SER A 334 1.82 -10.87 27.99
CA SER A 334 2.97 -11.69 27.61
C SER A 334 4.29 -11.12 28.14
N THR A 335 5.16 -12.01 28.62
CA THR A 335 6.54 -11.68 29.00
C THR A 335 7.48 -11.55 27.80
N GLU A 336 7.03 -11.96 26.60
CA GLU A 336 7.73 -11.80 25.33
C GLU A 336 7.59 -10.37 24.76
N SER A 337 8.21 -10.13 23.60
CA SER A 337 7.97 -8.92 22.80
C SER A 337 6.49 -8.81 22.42
N GLY A 338 6.03 -7.59 22.14
CA GLY A 338 4.65 -7.32 21.72
C GLY A 338 4.30 -7.93 20.36
N SER A 339 5.30 -8.18 19.50
CA SER A 339 5.15 -8.86 18.22
C SER A 339 6.45 -9.53 17.76
N LYS A 340 6.32 -10.41 16.77
CA LYS A 340 7.39 -11.05 15.99
C LYS A 340 7.22 -10.69 14.53
N HIS A 341 8.29 -10.22 13.90
CA HIS A 341 8.31 -9.72 12.53
C HIS A 341 9.32 -10.49 11.66
N LEU A 342 8.85 -10.98 10.53
CA LEU A 342 9.69 -11.52 9.46
C LEU A 342 9.35 -10.85 8.13
N HIS A 343 10.31 -10.17 7.54
CA HIS A 343 10.17 -9.49 6.26
C HIS A 343 10.71 -10.37 5.13
N ALA A 344 10.04 -10.32 3.98
CA ALA A 344 10.65 -10.71 2.72
C ALA A 344 11.65 -9.61 2.28
N ASP A 345 12.55 -9.90 1.34
CA ASP A 345 13.50 -8.90 0.79
C ASP A 345 12.86 -8.02 -0.31
N GLY A 346 11.56 -7.73 -0.15
CA GLY A 346 10.73 -7.00 -1.11
C GLY A 346 9.25 -7.29 -0.88
N VAL A 347 8.45 -7.06 -1.92
CA VAL A 347 7.00 -7.33 -1.91
C VAL A 347 6.69 -8.77 -2.34
N TYR A 348 5.53 -9.29 -1.98
CA TYR A 348 5.01 -10.60 -2.39
C TYR A 348 3.66 -10.47 -3.11
N HIS A 349 3.26 -11.50 -3.84
CA HIS A 349 2.03 -11.52 -4.63
C HIS A 349 0.92 -12.35 -3.96
N VAL A 350 -0.34 -11.99 -4.25
CA VAL A 350 -1.54 -12.72 -3.81
C VAL A 350 -2.27 -13.27 -5.04
N PRO A 351 -2.44 -14.61 -5.16
CA PRO A 351 -3.12 -15.22 -6.30
C PRO A 351 -4.65 -15.12 -6.19
N PHE A 352 -5.33 -15.05 -7.33
CA PHE A 352 -6.78 -14.95 -7.40
C PHE A 352 -7.50 -16.16 -6.78
N ARG A 353 -6.89 -17.36 -6.88
CA ARG A 353 -7.38 -18.58 -6.21
C ARG A 353 -7.51 -18.48 -4.69
N SER A 354 -6.86 -17.50 -4.06
CA SER A 354 -7.01 -17.24 -2.62
C SER A 354 -8.20 -16.33 -2.29
N LEU A 355 -8.90 -15.81 -3.31
CA LEU A 355 -9.98 -14.81 -3.17
C LEU A 355 -11.38 -15.37 -3.43
N TYR A 356 -11.54 -16.69 -3.65
CA TYR A 356 -12.84 -17.31 -3.82
C TYR A 356 -12.94 -18.67 -3.13
N SER A 357 -14.15 -19.04 -2.71
CA SER A 357 -14.36 -20.26 -1.94
C SER A 357 -14.19 -21.52 -2.79
N VAL A 358 -13.57 -22.54 -2.20
CA VAL A 358 -13.43 -23.86 -2.84
C VAL A 358 -14.78 -24.55 -3.06
N ASN A 359 -15.82 -24.25 -2.27
CA ASN A 359 -17.09 -24.99 -2.29
C ASN A 359 -18.36 -24.13 -2.32
N VAL A 360 -18.24 -22.80 -2.38
CA VAL A 360 -19.37 -21.88 -2.63
C VAL A 360 -19.13 -21.16 -3.96
N ASN A 361 -19.88 -21.55 -4.99
CA ASN A 361 -19.59 -21.29 -6.40
C ASN A 361 -19.74 -19.83 -6.82
N ASN A 362 -20.53 -19.02 -6.11
CA ASN A 362 -20.77 -17.62 -6.45
C ASN A 362 -20.30 -16.64 -5.36
N MET A 363 -19.33 -17.07 -4.55
CA MET A 363 -18.78 -16.25 -3.46
C MET A 363 -17.29 -15.98 -3.64
N LEU A 364 -16.93 -14.70 -3.66
CA LEU A 364 -15.57 -14.23 -3.39
C LEU A 364 -15.43 -13.79 -1.93
N MET A 365 -14.19 -13.67 -1.49
CA MET A 365 -13.80 -13.27 -0.14
C MET A 365 -12.68 -12.23 -0.24
N ALA A 366 -12.74 -11.19 0.58
CA ALA A 366 -11.71 -10.16 0.60
C ALA A 366 -11.54 -9.52 1.97
N GLY A 367 -10.28 -9.36 2.36
CA GLY A 367 -9.88 -8.79 3.64
C GLY A 367 -9.17 -9.83 4.49
N ARG A 368 -9.67 -10.07 5.69
CA ARG A 368 -9.02 -10.94 6.70
C ARG A 368 -9.49 -12.39 6.64
N ASP A 369 -10.47 -12.67 5.79
CA ASP A 369 -11.13 -13.96 5.62
C ASP A 369 -10.65 -14.71 4.37
N ILE A 370 -9.68 -14.15 3.64
CA ILE A 370 -9.08 -14.77 2.45
C ILE A 370 -8.40 -16.10 2.77
N SER A 371 -8.09 -16.86 1.71
CA SER A 371 -7.38 -18.12 1.86
C SER A 371 -5.88 -17.97 2.06
N ALA A 372 -5.47 -18.01 3.32
CA ALA A 372 -4.08 -18.01 3.76
C ALA A 372 -3.90 -18.89 5.01
N SER A 373 -2.69 -19.42 5.23
CA SER A 373 -2.31 -20.00 6.52
C SER A 373 -2.28 -18.92 7.60
N HIS A 374 -2.30 -19.29 8.88
CA HIS A 374 -2.15 -18.35 9.99
C HIS A 374 -0.86 -17.53 9.89
N VAL A 375 0.23 -18.14 9.44
CA VAL A 375 1.52 -17.45 9.35
C VAL A 375 1.49 -16.41 8.22
N ALA A 376 1.06 -16.77 7.01
CA ALA A 376 0.94 -15.81 5.91
C ALA A 376 -0.13 -14.74 6.20
N PHE A 377 -1.19 -15.09 6.92
CA PHE A 377 -2.20 -14.16 7.37
C PHE A 377 -1.63 -12.98 8.16
N GLY A 378 -0.53 -13.19 8.91
CA GLY A 378 0.19 -12.15 9.64
C GLY A 378 0.60 -10.94 8.79
N THR A 379 0.77 -11.12 7.46
CA THR A 379 1.06 -10.03 6.53
C THR A 379 -0.14 -9.61 5.67
N THR A 380 -1.00 -10.54 5.25
CA THR A 380 -2.12 -10.20 4.32
C THR A 380 -3.25 -9.43 4.99
N ARG A 381 -3.42 -9.57 6.32
CA ARG A 381 -4.47 -8.92 7.12
C ARG A 381 -4.38 -7.40 7.23
N VAL A 382 -3.29 -6.81 6.72
CA VAL A 382 -3.00 -5.38 6.86
C VAL A 382 -3.91 -4.56 5.94
N MET A 383 -4.37 -3.40 6.41
CA MET A 383 -5.57 -2.77 5.84
C MET A 383 -5.43 -2.29 4.40
N ALA A 384 -4.27 -1.77 3.99
CA ALA A 384 -4.05 -1.41 2.58
C ALA A 384 -3.90 -2.66 1.70
N THR A 385 -3.27 -3.74 2.20
CA THR A 385 -3.26 -5.06 1.55
C THR A 385 -4.68 -5.60 1.36
N CYS A 386 -5.52 -5.52 2.39
CA CYS A 386 -6.94 -5.87 2.33
C CYS A 386 -7.69 -5.03 1.29
N ALA A 387 -7.36 -3.74 1.16
CA ALA A 387 -7.98 -2.83 0.18
C ALA A 387 -7.67 -3.25 -1.27
N VAL A 388 -6.40 -3.53 -1.60
CA VAL A 388 -6.01 -3.98 -2.95
C VAL A 388 -6.53 -5.37 -3.28
N ILE A 389 -6.62 -6.26 -2.28
CA ILE A 389 -7.31 -7.54 -2.43
C ILE A 389 -8.81 -7.34 -2.68
N GLY A 390 -9.43 -6.38 -1.99
CA GLY A 390 -10.80 -5.96 -2.21
C GLY A 390 -11.04 -5.49 -3.64
N GLU A 391 -10.19 -4.60 -4.15
CA GLU A 391 -10.24 -4.15 -5.56
C GLU A 391 -10.13 -5.33 -6.55
N ALA A 392 -9.21 -6.27 -6.30
CA ALA A 392 -9.08 -7.48 -7.11
C ALA A 392 -10.35 -8.36 -7.08
N ALA A 393 -10.90 -8.62 -5.89
CA ALA A 393 -12.11 -9.42 -5.73
C ALA A 393 -13.34 -8.73 -6.35
N GLY A 394 -13.49 -7.41 -6.19
CA GLY A 394 -14.58 -6.63 -6.80
C GLY A 394 -14.52 -6.65 -8.32
N THR A 395 -13.31 -6.53 -8.89
CA THR A 395 -13.09 -6.65 -10.33
C THR A 395 -13.42 -8.06 -10.83
N GLY A 396 -12.97 -9.10 -10.12
CA GLY A 396 -13.33 -10.48 -10.40
C GLY A 396 -14.85 -10.70 -10.34
N ALA A 397 -15.53 -10.17 -9.33
CA ALA A 397 -16.97 -10.25 -9.19
C ALA A 397 -17.71 -9.59 -10.36
N ALA A 398 -17.22 -8.43 -10.83
CA ALA A 398 -17.81 -7.75 -11.96
C ALA A 398 -17.70 -8.53 -13.26
N LEU A 399 -16.54 -9.15 -13.52
CA LEU A 399 -16.36 -10.01 -14.68
C LEU A 399 -17.21 -11.30 -14.57
N CYS A 400 -17.31 -11.88 -13.37
CA CYS A 400 -18.20 -13.02 -13.11
C CYS A 400 -19.67 -12.69 -13.43
N ALA A 401 -20.16 -11.55 -12.93
CA ALA A 401 -21.51 -11.07 -13.19
C ALA A 401 -21.73 -10.83 -14.70
N ALA A 402 -20.85 -10.06 -15.34
CA ALA A 402 -20.95 -9.72 -16.75
C ALA A 402 -20.94 -10.94 -17.68
N LYS A 403 -20.17 -11.97 -17.35
CA LYS A 403 -20.00 -13.17 -18.20
C LYS A 403 -20.90 -14.34 -17.83
N GLY A 404 -21.60 -14.29 -16.70
CA GLY A 404 -22.39 -15.43 -16.26
C GLY A 404 -21.57 -16.60 -15.72
N VAL A 405 -20.36 -16.34 -15.22
CA VAL A 405 -19.40 -17.39 -14.77
C VAL A 405 -19.13 -17.31 -13.27
N THR A 406 -18.72 -18.42 -12.69
CA THR A 406 -18.21 -18.51 -11.31
C THR A 406 -16.79 -17.94 -11.20
N PRO A 407 -16.31 -17.57 -10.00
CA PRO A 407 -14.92 -17.14 -9.81
C PRO A 407 -13.89 -18.21 -10.21
N ARG A 408 -14.22 -19.49 -10.02
CA ARG A 408 -13.38 -20.62 -10.45
C ARG A 408 -13.28 -20.71 -11.98
N GLU A 409 -14.39 -20.51 -12.70
CA GLU A 409 -14.39 -20.45 -14.17
C GLU A 409 -13.69 -19.19 -14.69
N LEU A 410 -13.83 -18.05 -14.00
CA LEU A 410 -13.08 -16.83 -14.32
C LEU A 410 -11.57 -17.08 -14.22
N TYR A 411 -11.11 -17.74 -13.14
CA TYR A 411 -9.72 -18.17 -13.02
C TYR A 411 -9.32 -19.10 -14.19
N ALA A 412 -10.12 -20.12 -14.47
CA ALA A 412 -9.76 -21.14 -15.46
C ALA A 412 -9.71 -20.63 -16.91
N SER A 413 -10.51 -19.61 -17.26
CA SER A 413 -10.70 -19.21 -18.67
C SER A 413 -10.51 -17.72 -18.96
N HIS A 414 -10.47 -16.87 -17.94
CA HIS A 414 -10.46 -15.40 -18.08
C HIS A 414 -9.47 -14.70 -17.14
N CYS A 415 -8.48 -15.42 -16.60
CA CYS A 415 -7.54 -14.83 -15.64
C CYS A 415 -6.71 -13.68 -16.26
N ASP A 416 -6.33 -13.80 -17.53
CA ASP A 416 -5.61 -12.73 -18.24
C ASP A 416 -6.46 -11.48 -18.41
N GLU A 417 -7.75 -11.64 -18.74
CA GLU A 417 -8.70 -10.54 -18.83
C GLU A 417 -8.89 -9.86 -17.47
N LEU A 418 -8.99 -10.63 -16.37
CA LEU A 418 -9.02 -10.09 -15.02
C LEU A 418 -7.78 -9.24 -14.72
N ARG A 419 -6.59 -9.78 -15.00
CA ARG A 419 -5.32 -9.10 -14.75
C ARG A 419 -5.14 -7.86 -15.64
N GLN A 420 -5.61 -7.87 -16.89
CA GLN A 420 -5.60 -6.67 -17.75
C GLN A 420 -6.66 -5.64 -17.33
N THR A 421 -7.80 -6.07 -16.76
CA THR A 421 -8.87 -5.18 -16.26
C THR A 421 -8.47 -4.43 -14.99
N LEU A 422 -8.16 -5.14 -13.90
CA LEU A 422 -6.79 -5.13 -13.41
C LEU A 422 -5.98 -3.86 -13.59
N LEU A 423 -5.12 -4.01 -14.60
CA LEU A 423 -4.24 -3.00 -15.09
C LEU A 423 -5.00 -1.73 -15.51
N ARG A 424 -6.02 -1.86 -16.34
CA ARG A 424 -6.83 -0.73 -16.80
C ARG A 424 -7.45 0.06 -15.65
N GLN A 425 -7.62 -0.51 -14.45
CA GLN A 425 -8.12 0.18 -13.25
C GLN A 425 -7.04 0.87 -12.42
N ASP A 426 -5.76 0.75 -12.77
CA ASP A 426 -4.58 1.18 -11.99
C ASP A 426 -4.36 0.39 -10.69
N ALA A 427 -4.99 -0.78 -10.57
CA ALA A 427 -4.76 -1.70 -9.47
C ALA A 427 -3.28 -2.11 -9.38
N SER A 428 -2.84 -2.39 -8.16
CA SER A 428 -1.45 -2.68 -7.86
C SER A 428 -1.05 -4.11 -8.20
N ILE A 429 -0.75 -4.34 -9.47
CA ILE A 429 -0.14 -5.59 -9.94
C ILE A 429 1.32 -5.31 -10.31
N ILE A 430 2.24 -5.88 -9.52
CA ILE A 430 3.68 -5.70 -9.69
C ILE A 430 4.17 -6.58 -10.85
N GLY A 431 5.03 -6.02 -11.71
CA GLY A 431 5.69 -6.77 -12.79
C GLY A 431 4.82 -7.16 -13.99
N LEU A 432 3.52 -6.87 -13.98
CA LEU A 432 2.63 -7.15 -15.11
C LEU A 432 2.61 -5.98 -16.12
N ARG A 433 2.75 -6.29 -17.40
CA ARG A 433 2.63 -5.33 -18.50
C ARG A 433 1.21 -5.28 -19.08
N ASN A 434 0.82 -4.09 -19.50
CA ASN A 434 -0.31 -3.88 -20.40
C ASN A 434 -0.09 -4.68 -21.71
N ALA A 435 -1.06 -5.50 -22.06
CA ALA A 435 -1.11 -6.25 -23.32
C ALA A 435 -2.46 -6.07 -24.02
N ASP A 436 -3.21 -5.02 -23.64
CA ASP A 436 -4.50 -4.69 -24.24
C ASP A 436 -4.33 -4.30 -25.72
N SER A 437 -4.81 -5.16 -26.62
CA SER A 437 -4.71 -4.95 -28.07
C SER A 437 -5.55 -3.77 -28.57
N LEU A 438 -6.51 -3.29 -27.78
CA LEU A 438 -7.33 -2.12 -28.11
C LEU A 438 -6.64 -0.81 -27.75
N ASP A 439 -5.54 -0.85 -27.00
CA ASP A 439 -4.76 0.34 -26.67
C ASP A 439 -3.89 0.77 -27.88
N LEU A 440 -4.39 1.77 -28.59
CA LEU A 440 -3.76 2.36 -29.77
C LEU A 440 -2.41 3.01 -29.43
N ALA A 441 -2.13 3.36 -28.17
CA ALA A 441 -0.82 3.90 -27.77
C ALA A 441 0.31 2.90 -28.00
N GLN A 442 0.03 1.59 -27.95
CA GLN A 442 1.02 0.54 -28.22
C GLN A 442 1.50 0.53 -29.68
N GLN A 443 0.75 1.14 -30.59
CA GLN A 443 1.07 1.23 -32.01
C GLN A 443 1.77 2.55 -32.40
N ALA A 444 1.79 3.53 -31.49
CA ALA A 444 2.37 4.84 -31.74
C ALA A 444 3.89 4.86 -31.58
N ARG A 445 4.59 5.67 -32.38
CA ARG A 445 5.93 6.16 -32.06
C ARG A 445 5.82 7.25 -31.01
N THR A 446 6.80 7.35 -30.12
CA THR A 446 6.79 8.33 -29.03
C THR A 446 7.94 9.32 -29.17
N SER A 447 7.66 10.59 -28.93
CA SER A 447 8.65 11.66 -28.85
C SER A 447 8.30 12.62 -27.71
N ALA A 448 9.24 13.45 -27.28
CA ALA A 448 9.01 14.43 -26.22
C ALA A 448 9.78 15.73 -26.50
N SER A 449 9.34 16.82 -25.86
CA SER A 449 10.04 18.12 -25.90
C SER A 449 11.46 18.05 -25.34
N SER A 450 11.65 17.27 -24.28
CA SER A 450 12.94 16.96 -23.66
C SER A 450 12.86 15.62 -22.92
N THR A 451 13.99 15.08 -22.51
CA THR A 451 14.10 13.84 -21.74
C THR A 451 15.32 13.91 -20.85
N LEU A 452 15.23 13.46 -19.60
CA LEU A 452 16.42 13.37 -18.75
C LEU A 452 17.38 12.31 -19.30
N MET A 453 18.48 12.76 -19.91
CA MET A 453 19.51 11.89 -20.50
C MET A 453 20.71 11.65 -19.58
N ARG A 454 20.86 12.42 -18.50
CA ARG A 454 21.97 12.26 -17.54
C ARG A 454 21.44 12.13 -16.12
N LEU A 455 21.94 11.15 -15.40
CA LEU A 455 21.62 10.91 -14.00
C LEU A 455 22.64 11.65 -13.13
N SER A 456 22.29 12.87 -12.71
CA SER A 456 23.08 13.62 -11.73
C SER A 456 22.18 14.47 -10.83
N GLU A 457 22.62 14.64 -9.58
CA GLU A 457 22.08 15.65 -8.68
C GLU A 457 23.23 16.43 -8.04
N GLU A 458 23.39 17.66 -8.48
CA GLU A 458 24.55 18.51 -8.16
C GLU A 458 24.20 19.71 -7.27
N SER A 459 22.91 19.91 -7.00
CA SER A 459 22.45 20.98 -6.12
C SER A 459 22.54 20.52 -4.67
N TYR A 460 23.30 21.22 -3.82
CA TYR A 460 23.47 20.88 -2.41
C TYR A 460 23.38 22.10 -1.50
N GLY A 461 22.92 21.85 -0.27
CA GLY A 461 22.97 22.81 0.83
C GLY A 461 24.17 22.58 1.75
N GLU A 462 24.04 22.97 3.02
CA GLU A 462 25.06 22.72 4.05
C GLU A 462 25.04 21.30 4.60
N GLU A 463 23.99 20.53 4.30
CA GLU A 463 23.76 19.20 4.88
C GLU A 463 24.73 18.15 4.34
N ARG A 464 25.38 17.45 5.28
CA ARG A 464 26.41 16.45 5.00
C ARG A 464 26.25 15.25 5.92
N TYR A 465 26.58 14.07 5.39
CA TYR A 465 26.64 12.83 6.15
C TYR A 465 28.10 12.45 6.40
N ARG A 466 28.50 12.34 7.68
CA ARG A 466 29.79 11.73 8.03
C ARG A 466 29.70 10.23 7.79
N LEU A 467 30.60 9.70 6.97
CA LEU A 467 30.61 8.31 6.50
C LEU A 467 31.11 7.33 7.58
N THR A 468 30.49 7.38 8.76
CA THR A 468 30.79 6.51 9.92
C THR A 468 30.37 5.05 9.73
N ARG A 469 29.60 4.79 8.68
CA ARG A 469 29.02 3.49 8.31
C ARG A 469 28.93 3.41 6.80
N ASP A 470 28.77 2.19 6.28
CA ASP A 470 28.47 1.98 4.87
C ASP A 470 27.16 2.73 4.52
N ALA A 471 27.24 3.58 3.51
CA ALA A 471 26.12 4.27 2.91
C ALA A 471 25.95 3.77 1.47
N ALA A 472 24.77 3.90 0.89
CA ALA A 472 24.55 3.47 -0.48
C ALA A 472 23.66 4.44 -1.26
N LEU A 473 23.83 4.42 -2.56
CA LEU A 473 23.01 5.10 -3.56
C LEU A 473 22.42 4.04 -4.50
N LEU A 474 21.12 4.13 -4.76
CA LEU A 474 20.43 3.32 -5.76
C LEU A 474 19.95 4.22 -6.88
N PHE A 475 20.15 3.80 -8.14
CA PHE A 475 19.67 4.50 -9.33
C PHE A 475 19.53 3.51 -10.51
N PRO A 476 18.75 3.82 -11.55
CA PRO A 476 18.60 2.93 -12.70
C PRO A 476 19.83 2.94 -13.61
N VAL A 477 20.16 1.78 -14.18
CA VAL A 477 21.22 1.62 -15.18
C VAL A 477 20.60 1.10 -16.47
N GLU A 478 20.56 1.97 -17.48
CA GLU A 478 20.05 1.65 -18.81
C GLU A 478 20.65 2.61 -19.85
N PRO A 479 21.42 2.14 -20.86
CA PRO A 479 21.85 0.77 -21.07
C PRO A 479 23.10 0.38 -20.25
N ARG A 480 23.87 1.35 -19.75
CA ARG A 480 25.14 1.11 -19.06
C ARG A 480 25.49 2.22 -18.08
N LEU A 481 26.43 1.93 -17.19
CA LEU A 481 27.12 2.89 -16.33
C LEU A 481 28.60 2.86 -16.70
N ASP A 482 29.19 4.01 -17.01
CA ASP A 482 30.63 4.09 -17.33
C ASP A 482 31.48 4.41 -16.09
N GLY A 483 30.92 5.12 -15.11
CA GLY A 483 31.58 5.56 -13.89
C GLY A 483 30.65 6.34 -12.99
N LEU A 484 31.10 6.63 -11.77
CA LEU A 484 30.33 7.39 -10.78
C LEU A 484 31.22 8.45 -10.14
N GLU A 485 30.77 9.69 -10.12
CA GLU A 485 31.37 10.74 -9.29
C GLU A 485 30.50 11.00 -8.07
N LEU A 486 31.14 11.15 -6.91
CA LEU A 486 30.49 11.57 -5.66
C LEU A 486 31.11 12.88 -5.17
N LEU A 487 30.28 13.76 -4.63
CA LEU A 487 30.74 14.98 -3.99
C LEU A 487 31.03 14.73 -2.51
N LEU A 488 32.27 14.97 -2.09
CA LEU A 488 32.71 14.68 -0.73
C LEU A 488 33.71 15.69 -0.15
N ASP A 489 33.76 15.73 1.19
CA ASP A 489 34.84 16.34 1.97
C ASP A 489 35.76 15.23 2.51
N ALA A 490 37.03 15.55 2.70
CA ALA A 490 37.97 14.70 3.43
C ALA A 490 38.83 15.52 4.40
N ASP A 491 38.92 15.06 5.65
CA ASP A 491 39.74 15.73 6.68
C ASP A 491 41.23 15.42 6.52
N THR A 492 41.54 14.21 6.04
CA THR A 492 42.89 13.70 5.85
C THR A 492 42.98 13.01 4.49
N ALA A 493 44.20 12.85 3.98
CA ALA A 493 44.42 12.00 2.82
C ALA A 493 43.94 10.57 3.16
N THR A 494 43.09 10.00 2.32
CA THR A 494 42.47 8.70 2.58
C THR A 494 42.09 8.02 1.26
N THR A 495 41.68 6.75 1.32
CA THR A 495 41.16 6.00 0.18
C THR A 495 39.70 5.69 0.45
N VAL A 496 38.84 6.02 -0.51
CA VAL A 496 37.41 5.67 -0.47
C VAL A 496 37.20 4.47 -1.38
N GLU A 497 36.51 3.46 -0.87
CA GLU A 497 36.12 2.27 -1.61
C GLU A 497 34.61 2.32 -1.92
N VAL A 498 34.25 1.91 -3.12
CA VAL A 498 32.87 1.76 -3.56
C VAL A 498 32.65 0.39 -4.21
N GLU A 499 31.48 -0.19 -4.00
CA GLU A 499 31.05 -1.47 -4.57
C GLU A 499 29.73 -1.28 -5.33
N LEU A 500 29.65 -1.77 -6.57
CA LEU A 500 28.44 -1.78 -7.37
C LEU A 500 27.79 -3.16 -7.30
N TRP A 501 26.54 -3.20 -6.84
CA TRP A 501 25.71 -4.39 -6.75
C TRP A 501 24.49 -4.29 -7.67
N ASP A 502 23.98 -5.41 -8.15
CA ASP A 502 22.61 -5.48 -8.66
C ASP A 502 21.59 -5.71 -7.54
N THR A 503 20.29 -5.73 -7.89
CA THR A 503 19.19 -5.96 -6.94
C THR A 503 18.59 -7.36 -7.01
N GLY A 504 19.14 -8.26 -7.83
CA GLY A 504 18.62 -9.62 -8.07
C GLY A 504 17.29 -9.63 -8.81
N ARG A 505 16.21 -9.20 -8.15
CA ARG A 505 14.85 -9.07 -8.73
C ARG A 505 14.55 -7.62 -9.11
N LYS A 506 13.64 -7.44 -10.06
CA LYS A 506 13.27 -6.13 -10.61
C LYS A 506 12.43 -5.29 -9.63
N GLU A 507 11.68 -5.95 -8.78
CA GLU A 507 10.85 -5.39 -7.72
C GLU A 507 11.60 -5.21 -6.39
N ASN A 508 12.88 -5.60 -6.32
CA ASN A 508 13.72 -5.46 -5.13
C ASN A 508 14.66 -4.26 -5.25
N TYR A 509 15.06 -3.73 -4.09
CA TYR A 509 15.84 -2.48 -3.97
C TYR A 509 17.00 -2.62 -2.96
N LEU A 510 17.56 -3.82 -2.87
CA LEU A 510 18.60 -4.22 -1.92
C LEU A 510 19.78 -4.83 -2.67
N PRO A 511 21.01 -4.74 -2.16
CA PRO A 511 22.17 -5.32 -2.84
C PRO A 511 22.07 -6.85 -2.84
N HIS A 512 22.31 -7.47 -4.00
CA HIS A 512 22.22 -8.91 -4.18
C HIS A 512 23.52 -9.53 -4.73
N THR A 513 23.93 -9.19 -5.95
CA THR A 513 25.19 -9.70 -6.54
C THR A 513 26.16 -8.56 -6.84
N LEU A 514 27.39 -8.67 -6.32
CA LEU A 514 28.49 -7.73 -6.61
C LEU A 514 28.87 -7.82 -8.09
N ARG A 515 28.93 -6.68 -8.76
CA ARG A 515 29.25 -6.55 -10.19
C ARG A 515 30.60 -5.90 -10.44
N ALA A 516 30.93 -4.87 -9.67
CA ALA A 516 32.21 -4.16 -9.77
C ALA A 516 32.59 -3.52 -8.43
N SER A 517 33.87 -3.18 -8.28
CA SER A 517 34.38 -2.41 -7.14
C SER A 517 35.43 -1.43 -7.63
N SER A 518 35.51 -0.25 -7.02
CA SER A 518 36.50 0.76 -7.34
C SER A 518 36.99 1.44 -6.06
N GLN A 519 38.20 1.97 -6.12
CA GLN A 519 38.76 2.80 -5.04
C GLN A 519 39.38 4.06 -5.61
N ALA A 520 39.29 5.16 -4.86
CA ALA A 520 39.87 6.43 -5.25
C ALA A 520 40.62 7.06 -4.06
N SER A 521 41.80 7.60 -4.35
CA SER A 521 42.55 8.40 -3.37
C SER A 521 41.95 9.80 -3.28
N VAL A 522 41.67 10.25 -2.06
CA VAL A 522 41.06 11.54 -1.78
C VAL A 522 42.03 12.37 -0.94
N LEU A 523 42.33 13.59 -1.40
CA LEU A 523 43.16 14.53 -0.67
C LEU A 523 42.33 15.33 0.34
N PRO A 524 42.95 15.87 1.41
CA PRO A 524 42.25 16.77 2.34
C PRO A 524 41.66 17.97 1.59
N GLY A 525 40.39 18.27 1.84
CA GLY A 525 39.70 19.35 1.15
C GLY A 525 38.19 19.25 1.25
N ARG A 526 37.50 20.26 0.69
CA ARG A 526 36.04 20.36 0.71
C ARG A 526 35.46 20.39 -0.70
N SER A 527 34.24 19.88 -0.84
CA SER A 527 33.42 19.90 -2.06
C SER A 527 34.17 19.36 -3.28
N GLN A 528 34.80 18.20 -3.12
CA GLN A 528 35.59 17.57 -4.15
C GLN A 528 34.75 16.53 -4.90
N TRP A 529 34.67 16.64 -6.22
CA TRP A 529 34.12 15.58 -7.07
C TRP A 529 35.18 14.50 -7.24
N VAL A 530 34.89 13.30 -6.73
CA VAL A 530 35.77 12.14 -6.81
C VAL A 530 35.14 11.08 -7.68
N ARG A 531 35.86 10.69 -8.72
CA ARG A 531 35.45 9.70 -9.72
C ARG A 531 35.85 8.29 -9.29
N PHE A 532 34.93 7.35 -9.50
CA PHE A 532 35.11 5.91 -9.30
C PHE A 532 34.80 5.18 -10.61
N GLU A 533 35.70 4.28 -11.02
CA GLU A 533 35.58 3.52 -12.27
C GLU A 533 34.68 2.30 -12.04
N LEU A 534 33.37 2.47 -12.28
CA LEU A 534 32.33 1.47 -12.06
C LEU A 534 31.63 1.07 -13.37
N ALA A 535 32.41 0.62 -14.35
CA ALA A 535 31.88 0.23 -15.64
C ALA A 535 30.97 -1.02 -15.52
N TRP A 536 29.70 -0.90 -15.89
CA TRP A 536 28.74 -1.99 -15.91
C TRP A 536 27.72 -1.84 -17.03
N THR A 537 27.51 -2.90 -17.81
CA THR A 537 26.46 -2.98 -18.83
C THR A 537 25.56 -4.17 -18.49
N PRO A 538 24.41 -3.95 -17.85
CA PRO A 538 23.49 -5.04 -17.55
C PRO A 538 22.84 -5.61 -18.82
N ASP A 539 22.53 -6.91 -18.82
CA ASP A 539 21.84 -7.58 -19.94
C ASP A 539 20.44 -7.00 -20.21
N THR A 540 19.77 -6.55 -19.15
CA THR A 540 18.50 -5.83 -19.21
C THR A 540 18.52 -4.67 -18.23
N ALA A 541 17.79 -3.60 -18.56
CA ALA A 541 17.55 -2.47 -17.65
C ALA A 541 17.22 -2.94 -16.23
N GLN A 542 17.96 -2.42 -15.25
CA GLN A 542 17.80 -2.74 -13.83
C GLN A 542 18.39 -1.64 -12.95
N ASN A 543 18.14 -1.71 -11.64
CA ASN A 543 18.73 -0.79 -10.68
C ASN A 543 20.14 -1.24 -10.29
N ALA A 544 21.05 -0.28 -10.10
CA ALA A 544 22.31 -0.47 -9.38
C ALA A 544 22.13 -0.08 -7.91
N PHE A 545 22.81 -0.80 -7.02
CA PHE A 545 22.97 -0.45 -5.61
C PHE A 545 24.46 -0.23 -5.34
N VAL A 546 24.89 1.02 -5.24
CA VAL A 546 26.31 1.37 -5.04
C VAL A 546 26.56 1.64 -3.56
N ILE A 547 27.37 0.80 -2.92
CA ILE A 547 27.80 0.95 -1.54
C ILE A 547 29.07 1.78 -1.50
N VAL A 548 29.10 2.82 -0.67
CA VAL A 548 30.28 3.59 -0.28
C VAL A 548 30.72 3.11 1.10
N LYS A 549 31.91 2.52 1.19
CA LYS A 549 32.40 1.91 2.43
C LYS A 549 32.69 2.95 3.51
N ALA A 550 32.40 2.59 4.76
CA ALA A 550 32.64 3.44 5.92
C ALA A 550 34.07 4.02 5.91
N ASN A 551 34.18 5.34 6.04
CA ASN A 551 35.44 6.05 6.16
C ASN A 551 35.25 7.27 7.05
N ASP A 552 35.73 7.15 8.28
CA ASP A 552 35.60 8.17 9.32
C ASP A 552 36.34 9.47 9.00
N SER A 553 37.08 9.61 7.89
CA SER A 553 37.66 10.88 7.44
C SER A 553 36.82 11.60 6.38
N VAL A 554 35.72 11.01 5.91
CA VAL A 554 34.96 11.47 4.73
C VAL A 554 33.55 11.91 5.08
N GLN A 555 33.07 12.97 4.43
CA GLN A 555 31.65 13.37 4.48
C GLN A 555 31.06 13.42 3.06
N LEU A 556 29.87 12.85 2.89
CA LEU A 556 29.09 12.92 1.64
C LEU A 556 28.10 14.09 1.69
N TYR A 557 27.88 14.77 0.56
CA TYR A 557 26.89 15.84 0.46
C TYR A 557 25.51 15.27 0.14
N HIS A 558 24.49 15.78 0.82
CA HIS A 558 23.10 15.56 0.40
C HIS A 558 22.71 16.56 -0.68
N ALA A 559 22.02 16.05 -1.70
CA ALA A 559 21.36 16.89 -2.68
C ALA A 559 20.15 17.60 -2.05
N SER A 560 19.89 18.83 -2.50
CA SER A 560 18.76 19.64 -2.04
C SER A 560 17.43 19.27 -2.69
N GLU A 561 17.47 18.52 -3.79
CA GLU A 561 16.31 18.13 -4.58
C GLU A 561 16.26 16.60 -4.73
N PRO A 562 15.06 15.99 -4.76
CA PRO A 562 14.91 14.58 -5.08
C PRO A 562 15.03 14.33 -6.59
N LEU A 563 15.36 13.09 -6.94
CA LEU A 563 15.33 12.59 -8.32
C LEU A 563 14.58 11.27 -8.38
N THR A 564 13.52 11.20 -9.19
CA THR A 564 12.69 10.00 -9.30
C THR A 564 13.53 8.80 -9.76
N GLY A 565 13.45 7.69 -9.03
CA GLY A 565 14.26 6.49 -9.28
C GLY A 565 15.59 6.44 -8.53
N VAL A 566 15.93 7.50 -7.78
CA VAL A 566 17.16 7.56 -6.97
C VAL A 566 16.83 7.49 -5.48
N LEU A 567 17.48 6.55 -4.78
CA LEU A 567 17.32 6.34 -3.34
C LEU A 567 18.68 6.29 -2.65
N ILE A 568 18.69 6.49 -1.33
CA ILE A 568 19.88 6.27 -0.51
C ILE A 568 19.61 5.30 0.63
N PHE A 569 20.63 4.63 1.11
CA PHE A 569 20.52 3.70 2.24
C PHE A 569 21.73 3.82 3.15
N PHE A 570 21.56 3.34 4.38
CA PHE A 570 22.62 3.27 5.37
C PHE A 570 22.55 1.91 6.06
N ASN A 571 23.71 1.30 6.28
CA ASN A 571 23.83 -0.02 6.89
C ASN A 571 23.82 0.03 8.42
N GLY A 572 23.29 -1.02 9.05
CA GLY A 572 23.54 -1.36 10.46
C GLY A 572 22.79 -0.52 11.47
N LEU A 573 21.65 0.07 11.07
CA LEU A 573 20.84 0.91 11.96
C LEU A 573 20.02 0.08 12.93
N GLU A 574 19.90 0.57 14.16
CA GLU A 574 18.94 0.01 15.10
C GLU A 574 17.51 0.23 14.59
N PRO A 575 16.57 -0.69 14.87
CA PRO A 575 15.17 -0.52 14.53
C PRO A 575 14.58 0.80 15.08
N ASN A 576 13.66 1.42 14.32
CA ASN A 576 12.94 2.61 14.77
C ASN A 576 12.04 2.33 16.00
N ALA A 577 11.59 1.09 16.17
CA ALA A 577 10.86 0.64 17.34
C ALA A 577 11.85 0.25 18.46
N PRO A 578 11.53 0.54 19.74
CA PRO A 578 12.36 0.09 20.86
C PRO A 578 12.54 -1.44 20.78
N SER A 579 13.79 -1.92 20.81
CA SER A 579 14.16 -3.35 20.69
C SER A 579 13.49 -4.32 21.68
N LYS A 580 12.76 -3.79 22.67
CA LYS A 580 11.95 -4.55 23.64
C LYS A 580 10.52 -4.86 23.17
N LEU A 581 10.00 -4.14 22.17
CA LEU A 581 8.60 -4.27 21.70
C LEU A 581 8.46 -5.22 20.50
N GLU A 582 9.47 -5.26 19.62
CA GLU A 582 9.42 -6.02 18.38
C GLU A 582 10.61 -6.98 18.31
N TYR A 583 10.36 -8.25 18.00
CA TYR A 583 11.40 -9.20 17.66
C TYR A 583 11.49 -9.31 16.14
N HIS A 584 12.60 -8.86 15.57
CA HIS A 584 12.97 -9.20 14.20
C HIS A 584 13.89 -10.42 14.28
N GLY A 585 13.67 -11.43 13.42
CA GLY A 585 14.51 -12.64 13.37
C GLY A 585 15.98 -12.37 13.00
N HIS A 586 16.67 -13.36 12.42
CA HIS A 586 18.06 -13.22 11.94
C HIS A 586 18.27 -12.01 11.00
N SER A 587 19.55 -11.71 10.72
CA SER A 587 20.02 -10.72 9.76
C SER A 587 19.19 -10.69 8.46
N GLN A 588 18.28 -9.73 8.31
CA GLN A 588 17.47 -9.50 7.12
C GLN A 588 18.01 -8.28 6.35
N PRO A 589 18.44 -8.40 5.08
CA PRO A 589 18.97 -7.30 4.29
C PRO A 589 18.04 -6.07 4.26
N VAL A 590 16.73 -6.27 4.12
CA VAL A 590 15.73 -5.19 4.10
C VAL A 590 15.67 -4.40 5.43
N ILE A 591 16.02 -5.04 6.53
CA ILE A 591 16.08 -4.43 7.86
C ILE A 591 17.44 -3.77 8.10
N GLN A 592 18.50 -4.26 7.46
CA GLN A 592 19.86 -3.72 7.57
C GLN A 592 20.04 -2.41 6.79
N TRP A 593 19.48 -2.33 5.59
CA TRP A 593 19.60 -1.18 4.70
C TRP A 593 18.37 -0.27 4.80
N ARG A 594 18.53 0.91 5.41
CA ARG A 594 17.41 1.85 5.65
C ARG A 594 17.71 3.28 5.19
N MET A 595 16.66 4.06 4.93
CA MET A 595 16.76 5.47 4.52
C MET A 595 16.95 6.49 5.66
N GLN A 596 16.96 6.12 6.96
CA GLN A 596 17.09 7.06 8.10
C GLN A 596 16.14 8.28 8.10
N ARG A 597 14.92 8.18 7.55
CA ARG A 597 14.02 9.34 7.34
C ARG A 597 14.62 10.43 6.42
N LYS A 598 15.62 10.07 5.60
CA LYS A 598 16.22 10.87 4.52
C LYS A 598 15.57 10.56 3.17
N THR A 599 14.29 10.19 3.19
CA THR A 599 13.48 10.05 1.97
C THR A 599 13.53 11.37 1.21
N ARG A 600 13.73 11.31 -0.12
CA ARG A 600 13.83 12.49 -1.00
C ARG A 600 15.08 13.37 -0.77
N GLN A 601 16.13 12.85 -0.14
CA GLN A 601 17.41 13.54 0.07
C GLN A 601 18.59 12.69 -0.43
N PRO A 602 18.72 12.43 -1.74
CA PRO A 602 19.79 11.60 -2.25
C PRO A 602 21.17 12.23 -1.99
N PHE A 603 22.25 11.48 -2.18
CA PHE A 603 23.60 12.07 -2.17
C PHE A 603 23.86 12.81 -3.47
N CYS A 604 24.74 13.80 -3.45
CA CYS A 604 25.23 14.42 -4.67
C CYS A 604 26.09 13.46 -5.48
N PHE A 605 25.71 13.27 -6.74
CA PHE A 605 26.36 12.30 -7.62
C PHE A 605 26.29 12.72 -9.09
N ARG A 606 27.18 12.15 -9.90
CA ARG A 606 27.08 12.13 -11.36
C ARG A 606 27.35 10.70 -11.84
N ALA A 607 26.37 10.09 -12.49
CA ALA A 607 26.57 8.83 -13.19
C ALA A 607 27.03 9.13 -14.63
N ASP A 608 28.14 8.53 -15.04
CA ASP A 608 28.66 8.69 -16.39
C ASP A 608 27.95 7.79 -17.39
N GLY A 609 27.71 8.35 -18.57
CA GLY A 609 26.97 7.72 -19.65
C GLY A 609 25.56 8.30 -19.78
N ASP A 610 25.08 8.36 -21.01
CA ASP A 610 23.69 8.77 -21.25
C ASP A 610 22.75 7.63 -20.83
N THR A 611 21.61 7.98 -20.23
CA THR A 611 20.57 7.04 -19.81
C THR A 611 19.36 7.06 -20.73
N SER A 612 18.75 5.90 -20.95
CA SER A 612 17.42 5.77 -21.57
C SER A 612 16.33 5.39 -20.56
N ALA A 613 16.63 5.40 -19.26
CA ALA A 613 15.70 4.98 -18.20
C ALA A 613 14.41 5.83 -18.15
N TYR A 614 14.43 7.04 -18.71
CA TYR A 614 13.32 8.00 -18.72
C TYR A 614 12.83 8.37 -20.13
N ALA A 615 13.20 7.56 -21.14
CA ALA A 615 12.84 7.80 -22.52
C ALA A 615 11.31 7.86 -22.74
N PRO A 616 10.82 8.59 -23.78
CA PRO A 616 9.39 8.77 -24.00
C PRO A 616 8.63 7.45 -24.25
N ASP A 617 9.30 6.40 -24.74
CA ASP A 617 8.68 5.08 -24.93
C ASP A 617 8.35 4.37 -23.61
N LYS A 618 8.94 4.81 -22.49
CA LYS A 618 8.61 4.27 -21.16
C LYS A 618 7.15 4.51 -20.80
N ALA A 619 6.57 5.64 -21.23
CA ALA A 619 5.17 5.98 -21.01
C ALA A 619 4.16 5.10 -21.79
N ARG A 620 4.64 4.16 -22.62
CA ARG A 620 3.78 3.18 -23.32
C ARG A 620 4.26 1.74 -23.20
N ASN A 621 5.23 1.48 -22.33
CA ASN A 621 5.86 0.16 -22.23
C ASN A 621 5.03 -0.87 -21.43
N GLY A 622 3.89 -0.42 -20.90
CA GLY A 622 2.87 -1.22 -20.23
C GLY A 622 3.06 -1.42 -18.73
N TYR A 623 4.17 -0.98 -18.13
CA TYR A 623 4.29 -0.93 -16.68
C TYR A 623 3.69 0.37 -16.15
N ARG A 624 2.99 0.30 -15.02
CA ARG A 624 2.43 1.48 -14.35
C ARG A 624 3.15 1.88 -13.07
N ARG A 625 4.27 1.23 -12.79
CA ARG A 625 5.02 1.37 -11.54
C ARG A 625 6.49 1.06 -11.80
N PRO A 626 7.39 1.54 -10.93
CA PRO A 626 8.78 1.11 -10.95
C PRO A 626 8.91 -0.42 -10.91
N TYR A 627 9.70 -0.98 -11.83
CA TYR A 627 10.00 -2.41 -11.94
C TYR A 627 11.27 -2.59 -12.79
N GLY A 628 12.41 -2.84 -12.15
CA GLY A 628 13.72 -2.86 -12.80
C GLY A 628 14.16 -1.48 -13.29
N GLY A 629 13.60 -0.42 -12.71
CA GLY A 629 13.80 0.97 -13.11
C GLY A 629 12.52 1.79 -12.90
N PRO A 630 12.52 3.10 -13.22
CA PRO A 630 11.39 4.00 -12.98
C PRO A 630 10.13 3.67 -13.82
N GLN A 631 10.33 3.16 -15.04
CA GLN A 631 9.25 2.86 -16.00
C GLN A 631 8.31 4.04 -16.27
N GLN A 632 8.87 5.22 -16.52
CA GLN A 632 8.12 6.44 -16.84
C GLN A 632 8.95 7.36 -17.74
N TRP A 633 8.28 8.24 -18.49
CA TRP A 633 8.95 9.38 -19.10
C TRP A 633 9.19 10.48 -18.07
N MET A 634 10.36 11.13 -18.15
CA MET A 634 10.70 12.30 -17.35
C MET A 634 11.46 13.31 -18.20
N SER A 635 11.00 14.57 -18.17
CA SER A 635 11.65 15.68 -18.87
C SER A 635 12.99 16.09 -18.23
N GLU A 636 13.78 16.90 -18.94
CA GLU A 636 14.81 17.71 -18.27
C GLU A 636 14.17 18.68 -17.26
N PRO A 637 14.93 19.24 -16.31
CA PRO A 637 14.43 20.29 -15.43
C PRO A 637 13.76 21.42 -16.23
N THR A 638 12.51 21.69 -15.91
CA THR A 638 11.64 22.63 -16.64
C THR A 638 11.67 23.98 -15.94
N PRO A 639 12.17 25.04 -16.61
CA PRO A 639 12.09 26.39 -16.07
C PRO A 639 10.63 26.84 -15.89
N ALA A 640 10.38 27.67 -14.88
CA ALA A 640 9.04 28.20 -14.64
C ALA A 640 8.46 28.89 -15.88
N GLY A 641 7.23 28.52 -16.26
CA GLY A 641 6.52 29.06 -17.42
C GLY A 641 6.87 28.40 -18.76
N GLN A 642 7.71 27.36 -18.78
CA GLN A 642 7.91 26.53 -19.97
C GLN A 642 7.04 25.28 -19.93
N GLU A 643 6.55 24.88 -21.09
CA GLU A 643 5.75 23.67 -21.26
C GLU A 643 6.64 22.51 -21.69
N GLN A 644 6.38 21.32 -21.15
CA GLN A 644 6.92 20.07 -21.68
C GLN A 644 5.80 19.27 -22.32
N TRP A 645 6.11 18.43 -23.30
CA TRP A 645 5.12 17.56 -23.90
C TRP A 645 5.67 16.17 -24.19
N LEU A 646 4.77 15.20 -24.10
CA LEU A 646 4.96 13.83 -24.57
C LEU A 646 3.98 13.59 -25.72
N GLN A 647 4.47 13.11 -26.85
CA GLN A 647 3.72 12.94 -28.08
C GLN A 647 3.69 11.48 -28.54
N LEU A 648 2.55 11.08 -29.09
CA LEU A 648 2.28 9.82 -29.77
C LEU A 648 2.01 10.12 -31.24
N ASP A 649 2.71 9.42 -32.13
CA ASP A 649 2.64 9.54 -33.58
C ASP A 649 2.25 8.19 -34.21
N TRP A 650 1.16 8.15 -34.95
CA TRP A 650 0.72 6.98 -35.71
C TRP A 650 1.07 7.13 -37.20
N GLU A 651 1.20 6.01 -37.91
CA GLU A 651 1.44 6.04 -39.36
C GLU A 651 0.22 6.53 -40.15
N GLN A 652 -0.97 6.33 -39.58
CA GLN A 652 -2.25 6.75 -40.13
C GLN A 652 -3.10 7.34 -39.02
N ALA A 653 -4.04 8.21 -39.38
CA ALA A 653 -4.97 8.78 -38.41
C ALA A 653 -5.78 7.68 -37.73
N VAL A 654 -5.85 7.75 -36.40
CA VAL A 654 -6.66 6.86 -35.58
C VAL A 654 -7.84 7.62 -35.00
N ARG A 655 -8.92 6.88 -34.72
CA ARG A 655 -10.08 7.39 -33.99
C ARG A 655 -9.77 7.34 -32.49
N ILE A 656 -9.99 8.45 -31.81
CA ILE A 656 -9.70 8.64 -30.39
C ILE A 656 -11.02 8.98 -29.70
N GLU A 657 -11.43 8.17 -28.73
CA GLU A 657 -12.62 8.37 -27.92
C GLU A 657 -12.30 8.48 -26.43
N GLU A 658 -11.28 7.75 -25.97
CA GLU A 658 -10.85 7.76 -24.58
C GLU A 658 -9.32 7.84 -24.50
N LEU A 659 -8.80 8.72 -23.63
CA LEU A 659 -7.40 8.71 -23.21
C LEU A 659 -7.31 8.42 -21.72
N GLN A 660 -6.39 7.55 -21.32
CA GLN A 660 -6.07 7.30 -19.92
C GLN A 660 -4.64 7.72 -19.64
N LEU A 661 -4.46 8.54 -18.61
CA LEU A 661 -3.16 9.07 -18.18
C LEU A 661 -2.87 8.60 -16.76
N ILE A 662 -1.63 8.13 -16.54
CA ILE A 662 -1.08 7.82 -15.23
C ILE A 662 0.11 8.75 -14.99
N PHE A 663 0.01 9.58 -13.97
CA PHE A 663 1.07 10.49 -13.53
C PHE A 663 1.85 9.90 -12.36
N ASN A 664 3.03 10.45 -12.07
CA ASN A 664 3.81 10.04 -10.91
C ASN A 664 3.24 10.69 -9.63
N ASP A 665 2.81 9.87 -8.67
CA ASP A 665 2.42 10.31 -7.32
C ASP A 665 3.42 9.85 -6.24
N ASP A 666 4.63 9.46 -6.64
CA ASP A 666 5.69 8.92 -5.79
C ASP A 666 5.23 7.75 -4.91
N VAL A 667 5.16 6.55 -5.50
CA VAL A 667 4.76 5.32 -4.80
C VAL A 667 5.83 4.83 -3.80
N ASN A 668 6.93 5.55 -3.62
CA ASN A 668 7.89 5.31 -2.54
C ASN A 668 7.54 6.07 -1.26
N GLU A 669 6.77 7.16 -1.34
CA GLU A 669 6.34 7.91 -0.17
C GLU A 669 5.41 7.07 0.72
N ASP A 670 5.68 7.06 2.03
CA ASP A 670 4.85 6.36 3.01
C ASP A 670 3.67 7.24 3.41
N LEU A 671 2.46 6.91 2.93
CA LEU A 671 1.24 7.60 3.29
C LEU A 671 0.42 6.77 4.26
N ILE A 672 -0.19 7.43 5.25
CA ILE A 672 -1.04 6.79 6.25
C ILE A 672 -2.27 7.65 6.53
N ASN A 673 -3.37 7.07 7.04
CA ASN A 673 -4.61 7.82 7.25
C ASN A 673 -4.61 8.69 8.52
N LEU A 674 -4.03 8.21 9.63
CA LEU A 674 -4.02 8.87 10.96
C LEU A 674 -2.64 9.43 11.34
N HIS A 675 -1.88 9.91 10.35
CA HIS A 675 -0.54 10.53 10.40
C HIS A 675 0.24 10.35 11.70
N HIS A 676 1.19 9.40 11.72
CA HIS A 676 2.19 9.28 12.79
C HIS A 676 3.51 9.98 12.46
N HIS A 677 3.70 10.28 11.18
CA HIS A 677 4.68 11.23 10.66
C HIS A 677 3.95 12.29 9.82
N ARG A 678 4.59 13.44 9.63
CA ARG A 678 4.10 14.49 8.74
C ARG A 678 4.85 14.43 7.43
N THR A 679 4.13 14.27 6.33
CA THR A 679 4.64 14.56 4.99
C THR A 679 4.63 16.08 4.78
N PRO A 680 5.70 16.70 4.27
CA PRO A 680 5.84 18.16 4.23
C PRO A 680 4.95 18.85 3.18
N PHE A 681 4.26 18.08 2.35
CA PHE A 681 3.39 18.57 1.28
C PHE A 681 2.00 17.93 1.37
N VAL A 682 0.96 18.70 1.08
CA VAL A 682 -0.43 18.24 1.07
C VAL A 682 -0.84 17.60 -0.28
N THR A 683 -0.03 17.82 -1.33
CA THR A 683 -0.16 17.21 -2.65
C THR A 683 1.21 16.71 -3.08
N MET A 684 1.28 15.54 -3.73
CA MET A 684 2.56 14.97 -4.19
C MET A 684 3.23 15.92 -5.20
N PRO A 685 4.49 16.36 -5.01
CA PRO A 685 5.15 17.32 -5.88
C PRO A 685 5.26 16.88 -7.35
N GLU A 686 5.46 15.59 -7.59
CA GLU A 686 5.63 14.97 -8.91
C GLU A 686 4.34 14.92 -9.74
N LEU A 687 3.17 15.06 -9.10
CA LEU A 687 1.91 15.04 -9.82
C LEU A 687 1.84 16.24 -10.75
N VAL A 688 1.58 15.96 -12.03
CA VAL A 688 1.21 16.97 -13.03
C VAL A 688 -0.08 17.66 -12.56
N ARG A 689 0.00 18.98 -12.39
CA ARG A 689 -1.09 19.83 -11.87
C ARG A 689 -1.94 20.37 -13.01
N ASP A 690 -1.29 20.98 -14.00
CA ASP A 690 -1.96 21.64 -15.12
C ASP A 690 -1.46 21.03 -16.43
N TYR A 691 -2.38 20.60 -17.30
CA TYR A 691 -2.03 19.98 -18.58
C TYR A 691 -3.14 20.11 -19.62
N ARG A 692 -2.75 19.95 -20.89
CA ARG A 692 -3.65 19.88 -22.04
C ARG A 692 -3.44 18.59 -22.81
N ILE A 693 -4.51 18.07 -23.38
CA ILE A 693 -4.46 17.02 -24.39
C ILE A 693 -4.72 17.71 -25.73
N GLU A 694 -3.79 17.60 -26.66
CA GLU A 694 -3.89 18.20 -27.98
C GLU A 694 -3.78 17.13 -29.06
N ALA A 695 -4.58 17.26 -30.12
CA ALA A 695 -4.50 16.42 -31.31
C ALA A 695 -4.19 17.26 -32.54
N TRP A 696 -3.47 16.67 -33.50
CA TRP A 696 -3.19 17.31 -34.78
C TRP A 696 -4.36 17.11 -35.74
N ILE A 697 -5.12 18.17 -35.99
CA ILE A 697 -6.36 18.14 -36.78
C ILE A 697 -6.33 19.33 -37.75
N ASP A 698 -6.58 19.07 -39.03
CA ASP A 698 -6.58 20.08 -40.10
C ASP A 698 -5.30 20.92 -40.20
N GLY A 699 -4.14 20.29 -39.92
CA GLY A 699 -2.83 20.94 -40.05
C GLY A 699 -2.46 21.86 -38.88
N GLN A 700 -3.14 21.76 -37.74
CA GLN A 700 -2.83 22.51 -36.52
C GLN A 700 -3.10 21.69 -35.26
N TRP A 701 -2.44 22.07 -34.15
CA TRP A 701 -2.75 21.51 -32.83
C TRP A 701 -4.06 22.08 -32.31
N GLN A 702 -5.00 21.21 -31.98
CA GLN A 702 -6.28 21.55 -31.37
C GLN A 702 -6.36 20.93 -29.97
N SER A 703 -6.75 21.73 -28.97
CA SER A 703 -6.93 21.26 -27.60
C SER A 703 -8.22 20.43 -27.51
N LEU A 704 -8.09 19.17 -27.12
CA LEU A 704 -9.22 18.27 -26.84
C LEU A 704 -9.75 18.50 -25.42
N GLU A 705 -8.85 18.56 -24.44
CA GLU A 705 -9.17 18.85 -23.05
C GLU A 705 -8.07 19.69 -22.40
N ARG A 706 -8.44 20.49 -21.40
CA ARG A 706 -7.51 21.20 -20.52
C ARG A 706 -7.92 21.00 -19.08
N ILE A 707 -6.97 20.56 -18.27
CA ILE A 707 -7.14 20.32 -16.84
C ILE A 707 -6.23 21.26 -16.06
N THR A 708 -6.76 21.78 -14.96
CA THR A 708 -6.02 22.57 -13.97
C THR A 708 -6.23 21.98 -12.58
N ASP A 709 -5.28 22.20 -11.68
CA ASP A 709 -5.35 21.78 -10.27
C ASP A 709 -5.56 20.26 -10.09
N ASN A 710 -4.91 19.45 -10.93
CA ASN A 710 -4.94 18.00 -10.81
C ASN A 710 -4.16 17.53 -9.57
N ARG A 711 -4.83 16.69 -8.79
CA ARG A 711 -4.29 16.00 -7.61
C ARG A 711 -4.39 14.48 -7.72
N LYS A 712 -4.76 13.95 -8.88
CA LYS A 712 -4.99 12.51 -9.08
C LYS A 712 -3.90 11.89 -9.93
N ARG A 713 -3.42 10.72 -9.51
CA ARG A 713 -2.49 9.87 -10.25
C ARG A 713 -3.08 9.45 -11.60
N LYS A 714 -4.29 8.89 -11.57
CA LYS A 714 -5.00 8.42 -12.76
C LYS A 714 -6.04 9.42 -13.23
N ARG A 715 -6.08 9.65 -14.54
CA ARG A 715 -7.09 10.46 -15.21
C ARG A 715 -7.61 9.73 -16.45
N VAL A 716 -8.94 9.72 -16.59
CA VAL A 716 -9.63 9.13 -17.74
C VAL A 716 -10.40 10.26 -18.42
N HIS A 717 -10.11 10.48 -19.68
CA HIS A 717 -10.65 11.54 -20.53
C HIS A 717 -11.50 10.89 -21.60
N ARG A 718 -12.83 11.05 -21.49
CA ARG A 718 -13.77 10.56 -22.50
C ARG A 718 -14.22 11.74 -23.32
N LEU A 719 -13.86 11.74 -24.58
CA LEU A 719 -14.18 12.83 -25.49
C LEU A 719 -15.68 12.81 -25.79
N SER A 720 -16.32 13.97 -25.71
CA SER A 720 -17.73 14.11 -26.10
C SER A 720 -17.93 13.86 -27.60
N GLU A 721 -16.91 14.18 -28.41
CA GLU A 721 -16.86 13.91 -29.84
C GLU A 721 -15.53 13.21 -30.15
N PRO A 722 -15.55 12.04 -30.81
CA PRO A 722 -14.33 11.35 -31.21
C PRO A 722 -13.43 12.22 -32.10
N ALA A 723 -12.14 12.25 -31.80
CA ALA A 723 -11.14 12.94 -32.61
C ALA A 723 -10.49 11.96 -33.59
N SER A 724 -10.26 12.38 -34.84
CA SER A 724 -9.46 11.62 -35.81
C SER A 724 -8.12 12.30 -35.98
N SER A 725 -7.03 11.66 -35.58
CA SER A 725 -5.70 12.27 -35.65
C SER A 725 -4.60 11.23 -35.80
N ASP A 726 -3.53 11.60 -36.51
CA ASP A 726 -2.28 10.84 -36.60
C ASP A 726 -1.28 11.25 -35.51
N ARG A 727 -1.56 12.29 -34.70
CA ARG A 727 -0.68 12.75 -33.62
C ARG A 727 -1.45 13.31 -32.44
N VAL A 728 -1.07 12.87 -31.25
CA VAL A 728 -1.60 13.39 -29.99
C VAL A 728 -0.44 13.74 -29.09
N ARG A 729 -0.54 14.84 -28.35
CA ARG A 729 0.43 15.18 -27.31
C ARG A 729 -0.24 15.61 -26.00
N ILE A 730 0.41 15.25 -24.92
CA ILE A 730 0.05 15.64 -23.55
C ILE A 730 1.02 16.76 -23.20
N VAL A 731 0.51 17.99 -23.11
CA VAL A 731 1.29 19.19 -22.79
C VAL A 731 1.18 19.45 -21.29
N VAL A 732 2.27 19.29 -20.57
CA VAL A 732 2.41 19.61 -19.14
C VAL A 732 2.73 21.08 -18.99
N GLU A 733 1.81 21.83 -18.38
CA GLU A 733 1.93 23.27 -18.13
C GLU A 733 2.56 23.54 -16.75
N ALA A 734 2.23 22.70 -15.76
CA ALA A 734 2.76 22.82 -14.41
C ALA A 734 2.63 21.52 -13.60
N THR A 735 3.50 21.37 -12.60
CA THR A 735 3.45 20.32 -11.58
C THR A 735 3.02 20.89 -10.23
N ASN A 736 2.87 20.03 -9.22
CA ASN A 736 2.61 20.42 -7.84
C ASN A 736 3.88 20.79 -7.04
N GLY A 737 5.06 20.73 -7.65
CA GLY A 737 6.32 21.11 -7.01
C GLY A 737 7.58 20.51 -7.64
N SER A 738 7.45 19.43 -8.41
CA SER A 738 8.59 18.84 -9.15
C SER A 738 9.03 19.77 -10.29
N ARG A 739 10.34 19.90 -10.49
CA ARG A 739 10.90 20.60 -11.66
C ARG A 739 10.81 19.77 -12.95
N HIS A 740 10.35 18.52 -12.89
CA HIS A 740 10.26 17.63 -14.03
C HIS A 740 8.80 17.36 -14.39
N ALA A 741 8.50 17.28 -15.68
CA ALA A 741 7.26 16.69 -16.16
C ALA A 741 7.43 15.17 -16.18
N GLU A 742 6.52 14.45 -15.52
CA GLU A 742 6.60 13.00 -15.30
C GLU A 742 5.28 12.32 -15.70
N ILE A 743 5.34 11.40 -16.66
CA ILE A 743 4.19 10.62 -17.14
C ILE A 743 4.57 9.14 -17.14
N VAL A 744 3.80 8.35 -16.39
CA VAL A 744 4.02 6.92 -16.20
C VAL A 744 3.41 6.11 -17.34
N GLU A 745 2.16 6.41 -17.73
CA GLU A 745 1.49 5.69 -18.82
C GLU A 745 0.52 6.60 -19.58
N VAL A 746 0.46 6.42 -20.89
CA VAL A 746 -0.58 6.95 -21.77
C VAL A 746 -1.24 5.78 -22.51
N ARG A 747 -2.57 5.69 -22.42
CA ARG A 747 -3.39 4.77 -23.21
C ARG A 747 -4.37 5.53 -24.07
N VAL A 748 -4.67 5.00 -25.26
CA VAL A 748 -5.57 5.62 -26.23
C VAL A 748 -6.51 4.57 -26.79
N TYR A 749 -7.82 4.84 -26.76
CA TYR A 749 -8.86 3.92 -27.22
C TYR A 749 -9.78 4.60 -28.23
N GLY A 750 -10.29 3.84 -29.20
CA GLY A 750 -11.13 4.32 -30.31
C GLY A 750 -12.50 3.66 -30.44
N GLU A 751 -12.86 2.76 -29.51
CA GLU A 751 -14.12 1.99 -29.47
C GLU A 751 -14.71 1.93 -28.05
#